data_AF-A0A2N3AL20-F1
#
_entry.id   AF-A0A2N3AL20-F1
#
_cell.length_a   1.000
_cell.length_b   1.000
_cell.length_c   1.000
_cell.angle_alpha   90.00
_cell.angle_beta   90.00
_cell.angle_gamma   90.00
#
_symmetry.space_group_name_H-M   'P 1'
#
loop_
_entity.id
_entity.type
_entity.pdbx_description
1 polymer ?
#
loop_
_entity_poly.entity_id
_entity_poly.type
_entity_poly.pdbx_seq_one_letter_code
_entity_poly.pdbx_strand_id
1 'polypeptide(L)'
;RIGIDIGSDNLKAVVIDGKDITTYLKKINGKPIHALKEILDEIITKHGNEAYLGVTGVNSISLSDVLNEKQMISESITIKRGIAFLDLDIKENEEFAVIDIGASNQRYYEFGKDKNSGKLILEHNCLQDKCGAGSGSLLEHMAKRFEYGSIEELSNVANQTEKTIKLSAKCGVFRESDVVHQQQKGTPKEVLAASLYRASADSFKTILSNGMIPEGRTILIGGLSLSKVFVKHLIDVCKISSESVIIPEQGLHIGAIGAAIYGQQVYLNNIIKKLEQKLTKPFNYESQGPLILKKSIIMKPKEDWPYGADVPLAGLGIDIGSVSTKAALIAKINGKFRLLAYHYRRTEIDPVGAAIDVINKVYNQVIEGGYKIEKVVAGTTGSGRQLTGFIVGASKEHIVDEITAQAAGITTVYPQKEFSIIEFGGQDSKFININQGVVVDFAMNNACAAGTGALLEKYAMRRGIKIEDFGDIALRAKNPPDIDSTCAVLSEQSIIKYEQNNVSLEDLCAALTLATARNYLAKVVSGSEIKEKVVFQGATAFNLGQVAALETVLGRGIVVPPWPHITGAIGAAKYAHDTSNLGGFREFKKISNLKYNVGPYECINKGCGNDCNITMAKIGDEEFYIGDRCQRYSAKKDEKKIKPPNLFKERQKIMEDACK
;
A
#
# COMPACT_ATOMS: atom_id res chain seq x y z
N ARG A 1 31.25 21.05 18.28
CA ARG A 1 30.79 21.18 16.86
C ARG A 1 29.47 20.45 16.71
N ILE A 2 28.54 20.94 15.91
CA ILE A 2 27.20 20.39 15.74
C ILE A 2 26.96 20.13 14.27
N GLY A 3 26.48 18.93 13.96
CA GLY A 3 26.08 18.55 12.61
C GLY A 3 24.66 18.03 12.60
N ILE A 4 23.91 18.38 11.57
CA ILE A 4 22.50 17.99 11.44
C ILE A 4 22.26 17.43 10.03
N ASP A 5 21.68 16.24 9.95
CA ASP A 5 21.16 15.64 8.72
C ASP A 5 19.63 15.61 8.80
N ILE A 6 18.97 16.43 7.99
CA ILE A 6 17.50 16.51 7.94
C ILE A 6 17.01 15.62 6.79
N GLY A 7 16.78 14.34 7.12
CA GLY A 7 16.21 13.36 6.22
C GLY A 7 14.72 13.57 5.95
N SER A 8 14.11 12.67 5.18
CA SER A 8 12.67 12.70 4.87
C SER A 8 11.78 12.37 6.07
N ASP A 9 12.15 11.36 6.84
CA ASP A 9 11.36 10.85 7.98
C ASP A 9 12.02 11.16 9.35
N ASN A 10 13.35 11.21 9.38
CA ASN A 10 14.12 11.39 10.61
C ASN A 10 15.13 12.52 10.46
N LEU A 11 15.28 13.30 11.52
CA LEU A 11 16.36 14.25 11.74
C LEU A 11 17.41 13.56 12.62
N LYS A 12 18.65 13.50 12.12
CA LYS A 12 19.79 13.01 12.90
C LYS A 12 20.69 14.19 13.22
N ALA A 13 21.14 14.31 14.46
CA ALA A 13 22.10 15.33 14.84
C ALA A 13 23.24 14.72 15.65
N VAL A 14 24.40 15.36 15.60
CA VAL A 14 25.55 15.01 16.41
C VAL A 14 26.16 16.23 17.03
N VAL A 15 26.68 16.08 18.25
CA VAL A 15 27.56 17.04 18.92
C VAL A 15 28.91 16.36 19.08
N ILE A 16 29.94 16.94 18.47
CA ILE A 16 31.33 16.49 18.54
C ILE A 16 32.11 17.45 19.43
N ASP A 17 32.62 16.95 20.55
CA ASP A 17 33.50 17.66 21.47
C ASP A 17 34.80 16.86 21.66
N GLY A 18 35.92 17.36 21.12
CA GLY A 18 37.15 16.59 21.04
C GLY A 18 36.96 15.27 20.31
N LYS A 19 37.07 14.15 21.03
CA LYS A 19 36.82 12.79 20.54
C LYS A 19 35.42 12.26 20.85
N ASP A 20 34.67 12.93 21.71
CA ASP A 20 33.35 12.47 22.15
C ASP A 20 32.28 12.85 21.12
N ILE A 21 31.43 11.88 20.77
CA ILE A 21 30.31 12.06 19.84
C ILE A 21 29.02 11.77 20.59
N THR A 22 28.20 12.80 20.82
CA THR A 22 26.83 12.64 21.30
C THR A 22 25.88 12.61 20.10
N THR A 23 25.05 11.58 20.00
CA THR A 23 24.11 11.40 18.88
C THR A 23 22.67 11.68 19.30
N TYR A 24 21.90 12.23 18.36
CA TYR A 24 20.49 12.53 18.52
C TYR A 24 19.72 11.99 17.31
N LEU A 25 18.52 11.46 17.54
CA LEU A 25 17.64 10.96 16.49
C LEU A 25 16.20 11.35 16.83
N LYS A 26 15.51 12.00 15.88
CA LYS A 26 14.15 12.48 16.07
C LYS A 26 13.28 12.26 14.84
N LYS A 27 12.08 11.72 15.03
CA LYS A 27 11.07 11.64 13.96
C LYS A 27 10.56 13.04 13.58
N ILE A 28 10.49 13.31 12.29
CA ILE A 28 10.07 14.60 11.74
C ILE A 28 8.54 14.75 11.74
N ASN A 29 7.79 13.66 11.52
CA ASN A 29 6.32 13.65 11.45
C ASN A 29 5.74 14.76 10.53
N GLY A 30 6.41 15.02 9.41
CA GLY A 30 6.06 16.08 8.45
C GLY A 30 6.22 17.51 8.97
N LYS A 31 6.97 17.74 10.06
CA LYS A 31 7.25 19.07 10.62
C LYS A 31 8.76 19.29 10.86
N PRO A 32 9.59 19.33 9.80
CA PRO A 32 11.06 19.35 9.95
C PRO A 32 11.58 20.56 10.72
N ILE A 33 10.95 21.73 10.56
CA ILE A 33 11.34 22.96 11.27
C ILE A 33 11.08 22.83 12.78
N HIS A 34 9.97 22.21 13.18
CA HIS A 34 9.66 21.96 14.60
C HIS A 34 10.63 20.95 15.20
N ALA A 35 10.87 19.83 14.49
CA ALA A 35 11.82 18.80 14.92
C ALA A 35 13.23 19.37 15.09
N LEU A 36 13.66 20.24 14.16
CA LEU A 36 14.94 20.94 14.25
C LEU A 36 14.99 21.86 15.47
N LYS A 37 13.96 22.70 15.68
CA LYS A 37 13.89 23.59 16.83
C LYS A 37 14.04 22.82 18.14
N GLU A 38 13.27 21.76 18.33
CA GLU A 38 13.29 20.95 19.55
C GLU A 38 14.66 20.30 19.79
N ILE A 39 15.35 19.84 18.74
CA ILE A 39 16.71 19.30 18.84
C ILE A 39 17.72 20.39 19.20
N LEU A 40 17.60 21.59 18.63
CA LEU A 40 18.47 22.71 18.98
C LEU A 40 18.26 23.14 20.44
N ASP A 41 17.01 23.20 20.92
CA ASP A 41 16.68 23.49 22.33
C ASP A 41 17.31 22.44 23.27
N GLU A 42 17.22 21.16 22.93
CA GLU A 42 17.84 20.07 23.70
C GLU A 42 19.38 20.20 23.73
N ILE A 43 19.99 20.50 22.58
CA ILE A 43 21.44 20.68 22.47
C ILE A 43 21.90 21.90 23.28
N ILE A 44 21.18 23.03 23.23
CA ILE A 44 21.50 24.23 24.02
C ILE A 44 21.53 23.91 25.50
N THR A 45 20.53 23.16 25.97
CA THR A 45 20.40 22.80 27.39
C THR A 45 21.59 21.96 27.89
N LYS A 46 22.14 21.10 27.03
CA LYS A 46 23.22 20.16 27.37
C LYS A 46 24.63 20.68 27.08
N HIS A 47 24.80 21.47 26.02
CA HIS A 47 26.11 21.81 25.46
C HIS A 47 26.35 23.32 25.28
N GLY A 48 25.35 24.15 25.58
CA GLY A 48 25.46 25.61 25.48
C GLY A 48 25.05 26.17 24.11
N ASN A 49 25.06 27.51 24.03
CA ASN A 49 24.48 28.26 22.91
C ASN A 49 25.47 28.57 21.77
N GLU A 50 26.76 28.65 22.05
CA GLU A 50 27.78 28.95 21.04
C GLU A 50 28.36 27.67 20.45
N ALA A 51 28.29 27.52 19.13
CA ALA A 51 28.71 26.30 18.46
C ALA A 51 29.13 26.53 17.01
N TYR A 52 29.79 25.54 16.42
CA TYR A 52 29.98 25.45 14.97
C TYR A 52 28.89 24.55 14.40
N LEU A 53 27.99 25.07 13.56
CA LEU A 53 26.84 24.34 13.01
C LEU A 53 26.99 24.09 11.51
N GLY A 54 26.85 22.84 11.10
CA GLY A 54 26.66 22.45 9.70
C GLY A 54 25.40 21.60 9.52
N VAL A 55 24.73 21.75 8.38
CA VAL A 55 23.46 21.10 8.07
C VAL A 55 23.52 20.47 6.68
N THR A 56 22.99 19.26 6.55
CA THR A 56 22.87 18.48 5.32
C THR A 56 21.49 17.81 5.28
N GLY A 57 21.23 17.01 4.25
CA GLY A 57 19.99 16.24 4.11
C GLY A 57 18.99 16.86 3.12
N VAL A 58 18.09 16.04 2.60
CA VAL A 58 17.09 16.45 1.58
C VAL A 58 16.20 17.62 2.00
N ASN A 59 15.88 17.70 3.29
CA ASN A 59 14.97 18.73 3.80
C ASN A 59 15.72 20.01 4.23
N SER A 60 17.06 20.05 4.10
CA SER A 60 17.86 21.25 4.40
C SER A 60 17.54 22.43 3.47
N ILE A 61 17.09 22.17 2.24
CA ILE A 61 16.71 23.20 1.25
C ILE A 61 15.63 24.15 1.80
N SER A 62 14.72 23.61 2.63
CA SER A 62 13.67 24.38 3.29
C SER A 62 14.19 25.43 4.28
N LEU A 63 15.48 25.40 4.61
CA LEU A 63 16.15 26.29 5.57
C LEU A 63 17.04 27.35 4.91
N SER A 64 17.00 27.51 3.58
CA SER A 64 17.80 28.49 2.83
C SER A 64 17.60 29.95 3.24
N ASP A 65 16.48 30.28 3.86
CA ASP A 65 16.15 31.59 4.44
C ASP A 65 16.54 31.72 5.92
N VAL A 66 16.91 30.62 6.57
CA VAL A 66 17.30 30.55 7.98
C VAL A 66 18.82 30.46 8.12
N LEU A 67 19.42 29.56 7.34
CA LEU A 67 20.84 29.24 7.31
C LEU A 67 21.51 29.90 6.10
N ASN A 68 22.79 30.22 6.23
CA ASN A 68 23.58 30.71 5.10
C ASN A 68 24.09 29.53 4.23
N GLU A 69 24.49 29.83 2.99
CA GLU A 69 24.99 28.81 2.05
C GLU A 69 26.20 28.02 2.58
N LYS A 70 27.04 28.63 3.45
CA LYS A 70 28.20 27.96 4.04
C LYS A 70 27.84 26.95 5.12
N GLN A 71 26.64 27.04 5.68
CA GLN A 71 26.11 26.08 6.67
C GLN A 71 25.42 24.90 6.01
N MET A 72 24.93 25.07 4.78
CA MET A 72 24.25 24.03 4.02
C MET A 72 25.25 23.28 3.15
N ILE A 73 25.60 22.07 3.56
CA ILE A 73 26.66 21.29 2.93
C ILE A 73 26.02 20.14 2.15
N SER A 74 26.53 19.87 0.96
CA SER A 74 26.07 18.75 0.13
C SER A 74 26.27 17.40 0.82
N GLU A 75 25.28 16.50 0.71
CA GLU A 75 25.31 15.16 1.30
C GLU A 75 26.55 14.36 0.89
N SER A 76 26.93 14.37 -0.40
CA SER A 76 28.10 13.63 -0.88
C SER A 76 29.40 14.07 -0.22
N ILE A 77 29.54 15.37 0.07
CA ILE A 77 30.70 15.94 0.76
C ILE A 77 30.68 15.52 2.23
N THR A 78 29.52 15.59 2.88
CA THR A 78 29.38 15.20 4.28
C THR A 78 29.60 13.71 4.49
N ILE A 79 29.05 12.84 3.64
CA ILE A 79 29.21 11.39 3.73
C ILE A 79 30.69 11.00 3.64
N LYS A 80 31.39 11.49 2.60
CA LYS A 80 32.83 11.28 2.43
C LYS A 80 33.60 11.71 3.68
N ARG A 81 33.28 12.89 4.22
CA ARG A 81 34.00 13.44 5.37
C ARG A 81 33.68 12.72 6.68
N GLY A 82 32.45 12.27 6.86
CA GLY A 82 32.02 11.48 8.01
C GLY A 82 32.68 10.11 8.05
N ILE A 83 32.79 9.44 6.89
CA ILE A 83 33.53 8.17 6.75
C ILE A 83 35.00 8.35 7.14
N ALA A 84 35.66 9.39 6.60
CA ALA A 84 37.06 9.68 6.93
C ALA A 84 37.28 10.03 8.41
N PHE A 85 36.25 10.49 9.11
CA PHE A 85 36.33 10.80 10.54
C PHE A 85 36.21 9.56 11.44
N LEU A 86 35.47 8.53 11.00
CA LEU A 86 35.23 7.31 11.77
C LEU A 86 36.38 6.29 11.68
N ASP A 87 37.43 6.56 10.90
CA ASP A 87 38.63 5.73 10.78
C ASP A 87 38.33 4.22 10.58
N LEU A 88 37.50 3.92 9.58
CA LEU A 88 36.94 2.58 9.32
C LEU A 88 37.96 1.58 8.75
N ASP A 89 39.26 1.73 9.04
CA ASP A 89 40.36 0.95 8.47
C ASP A 89 40.38 0.95 6.93
N ILE A 90 39.97 2.09 6.36
CA ILE A 90 40.06 2.38 4.93
C ILE A 90 41.31 3.24 4.74
N LYS A 91 42.28 2.75 3.96
CA LYS A 91 43.51 3.53 3.74
C LYS A 91 43.15 4.86 3.09
N GLU A 92 43.90 5.92 3.40
CA GLU A 92 43.62 7.30 2.98
C GLU A 92 43.38 7.46 1.46
N ASN A 93 43.91 6.53 0.66
CA ASN A 93 43.74 6.44 -0.79
C ASN A 93 43.21 5.05 -1.22
N GLU A 94 42.29 4.43 -0.49
CA GLU A 94 41.59 3.22 -0.95
C GLU A 94 40.25 3.60 -1.59
N GLU A 95 39.94 2.98 -2.72
CA GLU A 95 38.69 3.21 -3.44
C GLU A 95 37.56 2.47 -2.73
N PHE A 96 36.41 3.11 -2.57
CA PHE A 96 35.28 2.51 -1.89
C PHE A 96 33.94 2.99 -2.45
N ALA A 97 32.93 2.13 -2.29
CA ALA A 97 31.55 2.46 -2.58
C ALA A 97 30.79 2.75 -1.28
N VAL A 98 29.81 3.65 -1.35
CA VAL A 98 28.86 3.91 -0.28
C VAL A 98 27.45 3.67 -0.79
N ILE A 99 26.71 2.83 -0.08
CA ILE A 99 25.30 2.59 -0.31
C ILE A 99 24.52 3.19 0.87
N ASP A 100 23.74 4.22 0.59
CA ASP A 100 22.86 4.88 1.57
C ASP A 100 21.40 4.53 1.28
N ILE A 101 20.79 3.75 2.16
CA ILE A 101 19.42 3.29 2.00
C ILE A 101 18.59 3.75 3.20
N GLY A 102 17.92 4.88 2.98
CA GLY A 102 17.08 5.56 3.97
C GLY A 102 15.60 5.22 3.87
N ALA A 103 14.79 6.02 4.57
CA ALA A 103 13.34 5.85 4.63
C ALA A 103 12.65 6.11 3.28
N SER A 104 13.15 7.06 2.47
CA SER A 104 12.52 7.42 1.17
C SER A 104 13.48 7.42 -0.01
N ASN A 105 14.80 7.34 0.24
CA ASN A 105 15.82 7.55 -0.76
C ASN A 105 16.79 6.36 -0.78
N GLN A 106 17.29 6.05 -1.97
CA GLN A 106 18.35 5.09 -2.19
C GLN A 106 19.46 5.76 -2.99
N ARG A 107 20.70 5.65 -2.51
CA ARG A 107 21.83 6.34 -3.11
C ARG A 107 23.04 5.44 -3.17
N TYR A 108 23.80 5.65 -4.23
CA TYR A 108 25.07 5.00 -4.48
C TYR A 108 26.11 6.07 -4.78
N TYR A 109 27.23 6.01 -4.07
CA TYR A 109 28.40 6.85 -4.30
C TYR A 109 29.60 5.97 -4.54
N GLU A 110 30.38 6.28 -5.56
CA GLU A 110 31.63 5.60 -5.88
C GLU A 110 32.76 6.60 -5.77
N PHE A 111 33.69 6.32 -4.86
CA PHE A 111 34.84 7.15 -4.62
C PHE A 111 36.10 6.44 -5.14
N GLY A 112 36.65 6.98 -6.23
CA GLY A 112 37.88 6.49 -6.85
C GLY A 112 38.98 7.54 -6.85
N LYS A 113 40.13 7.23 -7.44
CA LYS A 113 41.28 8.14 -7.49
C LYS A 113 41.28 9.02 -8.72
N ASP A 114 41.46 10.31 -8.50
CA ASP A 114 41.82 11.21 -9.58
C ASP A 114 43.19 10.83 -10.16
N LYS A 115 43.22 10.57 -11.48
CA LYS A 115 44.40 10.06 -12.18
C LYS A 115 45.62 10.98 -12.10
N ASN A 116 45.42 12.28 -11.85
CA ASN A 116 46.48 13.27 -11.84
C ASN A 116 46.97 13.61 -10.43
N SER A 117 46.06 13.74 -9.48
CA SER A 117 46.36 14.18 -8.11
C SER A 117 46.46 13.04 -7.09
N GLY A 118 46.01 11.83 -7.45
CA GLY A 118 45.94 10.68 -6.54
C GLY A 118 44.92 10.84 -5.40
N LYS A 119 44.21 11.98 -5.36
CA LYS A 119 43.21 12.27 -4.34
C LYS A 119 41.93 11.51 -4.63
N LEU A 120 41.27 11.06 -3.57
CA LEU A 120 39.95 10.46 -3.66
C LEU A 120 38.93 11.49 -4.19
N ILE A 121 38.22 11.19 -5.27
CA ILE A 121 37.16 12.00 -5.86
C ILE A 121 35.87 11.19 -5.96
N LEU A 122 34.74 11.87 -6.12
CA LEU A 122 33.47 11.20 -6.44
C LEU A 122 33.46 10.92 -7.94
N GLU A 123 33.66 9.66 -8.33
CA GLU A 123 33.71 9.25 -9.75
C GLU A 123 32.32 9.05 -10.32
N HIS A 124 31.46 8.40 -9.54
CA HIS A 124 30.10 8.10 -9.96
C HIS A 124 29.13 8.29 -8.79
N ASN A 125 27.94 8.77 -9.11
CA ASN A 125 26.83 8.76 -8.17
C ASN A 125 25.54 8.38 -8.88
N CYS A 126 24.66 7.69 -8.17
CA CYS A 126 23.28 7.49 -8.58
C CYS A 126 22.37 7.84 -7.41
N LEU A 127 21.38 8.68 -7.70
CA LEU A 127 20.41 9.17 -6.73
C LEU A 127 19.02 8.79 -7.21
N GLN A 128 18.32 7.97 -6.42
CA GLN A 128 16.90 7.74 -6.62
C GLN A 128 16.10 8.48 -5.54
N ASP A 129 15.81 9.76 -5.83
CA ASP A 129 15.07 10.63 -4.92
C ASP A 129 13.57 10.73 -5.28
N LYS A 130 13.16 10.21 -6.46
CA LYS A 130 11.83 10.46 -7.04
C LYS A 130 10.82 9.32 -6.87
N CYS A 131 11.26 8.12 -6.55
CA CYS A 131 10.40 6.96 -6.39
C CYS A 131 10.96 6.12 -5.25
N GLY A 132 10.37 6.18 -4.06
CA GLY A 132 10.79 5.42 -2.87
C GLY A 132 10.61 3.90 -2.99
N ALA A 133 10.65 3.34 -4.22
CA ALA A 133 10.60 1.93 -4.50
C ALA A 133 11.79 1.22 -3.84
N GLY A 134 11.51 0.42 -2.81
CA GLY A 134 12.53 -0.29 -2.01
C GLY A 134 13.12 0.51 -0.85
N SER A 135 12.57 1.69 -0.53
CA SER A 135 12.99 2.46 0.64
C SER A 135 12.41 1.90 1.94
N GLY A 136 12.97 2.29 3.09
CA GLY A 136 12.52 1.80 4.40
C GLY A 136 11.04 2.11 4.71
N SER A 137 10.47 3.19 4.16
CA SER A 137 9.07 3.57 4.35
C SER A 137 8.08 2.53 3.81
N LEU A 138 8.44 1.85 2.70
CA LEU A 138 7.63 0.75 2.17
C LEU A 138 7.61 -0.43 3.14
N LEU A 139 8.76 -0.79 3.70
CA LEU A 139 8.85 -1.88 4.68
C LEU A 139 8.14 -1.53 5.99
N GLU A 140 8.21 -0.27 6.44
CA GLU A 140 7.44 0.19 7.61
C GLU A 140 5.94 0.11 7.37
N HIS A 141 5.48 0.53 6.19
CA HIS A 141 4.08 0.46 5.81
C HIS A 141 3.60 -1.00 5.75
N MET A 142 4.39 -1.88 5.14
CA MET A 142 4.06 -3.30 5.06
C MET A 142 4.11 -4.01 6.41
N ALA A 143 5.04 -3.64 7.30
CA ALA A 143 5.07 -4.15 8.67
C ALA A 143 3.76 -3.85 9.40
N LYS A 144 3.32 -2.59 9.38
CA LYS A 144 2.04 -2.19 9.99
C LYS A 144 0.84 -2.89 9.34
N ARG A 145 0.83 -3.03 8.02
CA ARG A 145 -0.22 -3.75 7.28
C ARG A 145 -0.30 -5.23 7.67
N PHE A 146 0.84 -5.83 7.97
CA PHE A 146 0.94 -7.20 8.46
C PHE A 146 0.81 -7.32 9.98
N GLU A 147 0.44 -6.23 10.66
CA GLU A 147 0.27 -6.16 12.11
C GLU A 147 1.54 -6.48 12.91
N TYR A 148 2.71 -6.24 12.31
CA TYR A 148 3.97 -6.19 13.03
C TYR A 148 4.18 -4.78 13.59
N GLY A 149 4.59 -4.71 14.85
CA GLY A 149 4.82 -3.46 15.58
C GLY A 149 6.01 -2.66 15.03
N SER A 150 6.91 -3.31 14.27
CA SER A 150 8.10 -2.67 13.73
C SER A 150 8.64 -3.35 12.46
N ILE A 151 9.53 -2.65 11.75
CA ILE A 151 10.33 -3.23 10.66
C ILE A 151 11.23 -4.35 11.21
N GLU A 152 11.66 -4.27 12.46
CA GLU A 152 12.50 -5.30 13.09
C GLU A 152 11.74 -6.61 13.26
N GLU A 153 10.49 -6.56 13.73
CA GLU A 153 9.62 -7.73 13.79
C GLU A 153 9.38 -8.35 12.41
N LEU A 154 9.11 -7.53 11.39
CA LEU A 154 8.99 -8.00 10.01
C LEU A 154 10.28 -8.67 9.52
N SER A 155 11.45 -8.13 9.88
CA SER A 155 12.76 -8.70 9.58
C SER A 155 12.96 -10.06 10.27
N ASN A 156 12.50 -10.21 11.52
CA ASN A 156 12.61 -11.47 12.25
C ASN A 156 11.75 -12.56 11.62
N VAL A 157 10.55 -12.22 11.14
CA VAL A 157 9.69 -13.14 10.40
C VAL A 157 10.30 -13.52 9.05
N ALA A 158 10.89 -12.56 8.33
CA ALA A 158 11.59 -12.82 7.08
C ALA A 158 12.77 -13.79 7.23
N ASN A 159 13.46 -13.78 8.37
CA ASN A 159 14.58 -14.69 8.67
C ASN A 159 14.15 -16.15 8.87
N GLN A 160 12.86 -16.45 8.99
CA GLN A 160 12.37 -17.82 9.23
C GLN A 160 12.40 -18.69 7.97
N THR A 161 12.66 -18.12 6.80
CA THR A 161 12.68 -18.85 5.53
C THR A 161 13.74 -18.31 4.56
N GLU A 162 14.30 -19.21 3.76
CA GLU A 162 15.12 -18.86 2.59
C GLU A 162 14.29 -18.70 1.31
N LYS A 163 13.03 -19.16 1.35
CA LYS A 163 12.17 -19.16 0.17
C LYS A 163 11.65 -17.76 -0.10
N THR A 164 11.87 -17.28 -1.30
CA THR A 164 11.33 -16.02 -1.80
C THR A 164 10.48 -16.26 -3.05
N ILE A 165 9.57 -15.33 -3.32
CA ILE A 165 8.81 -15.23 -4.56
C ILE A 165 9.14 -13.92 -5.25
N LYS A 166 8.96 -13.88 -6.57
CA LYS A 166 9.22 -12.69 -7.35
C LYS A 166 8.12 -11.64 -7.11
N LEU A 167 8.53 -10.46 -6.65
CA LEU A 167 7.67 -9.27 -6.53
C LEU A 167 8.23 -8.14 -7.40
N SER A 168 7.41 -7.11 -7.67
CA SER A 168 7.84 -5.93 -8.41
C SER A 168 9.01 -5.21 -7.73
N ALA A 169 10.09 -5.05 -8.49
CA ALA A 169 11.28 -4.27 -8.10
C ALA A 169 11.20 -2.79 -8.57
N LYS A 170 10.22 -2.39 -9.37
CA LYS A 170 10.21 -1.07 -10.04
C LYS A 170 9.46 0.01 -9.27
N CYS A 171 8.38 -0.34 -8.59
CA CYS A 171 7.52 0.62 -7.90
C CYS A 171 6.94 0.00 -6.62
N GLY A 172 7.01 0.73 -5.50
CA GLY A 172 6.49 0.28 -4.21
C GLY A 172 5.01 -0.06 -4.27
N VAL A 173 4.20 0.73 -4.99
CA VAL A 173 2.75 0.50 -5.15
C VAL A 173 2.45 -0.84 -5.83
N PHE A 174 3.20 -1.18 -6.88
CA PHE A 174 3.04 -2.47 -7.55
C PHE A 174 3.49 -3.62 -6.65
N ARG A 175 4.54 -3.41 -5.84
CA ARG A 175 4.99 -4.41 -4.88
C ARG A 175 3.94 -4.69 -3.81
N GLU A 176 3.31 -3.66 -3.26
CA GLU A 176 2.22 -3.81 -2.30
C GLU A 176 1.07 -4.63 -2.93
N SER A 177 0.72 -4.31 -4.18
CA SER A 177 -0.31 -5.03 -4.94
C SER A 177 0.07 -6.50 -5.19
N ASP A 178 1.33 -6.78 -5.54
CA ASP A 178 1.83 -8.15 -5.73
C ASP A 178 1.76 -8.95 -4.43
N VAL A 179 2.19 -8.36 -3.31
CA VAL A 179 2.15 -9.00 -1.99
C VAL A 179 0.72 -9.36 -1.59
N VAL A 180 -0.20 -8.42 -1.77
CA VAL A 180 -1.63 -8.62 -1.56
C VAL A 180 -2.16 -9.79 -2.39
N HIS A 181 -1.81 -9.85 -3.68
CA HIS A 181 -2.27 -10.92 -4.56
C HIS A 181 -1.73 -12.30 -4.11
N GLN A 182 -0.50 -12.34 -3.63
CA GLN A 182 0.13 -13.57 -3.16
C GLN A 182 -0.42 -14.02 -1.80
N GLN A 183 -0.75 -13.07 -0.93
CA GLN A 183 -1.45 -13.30 0.33
C GLN A 183 -2.84 -13.91 0.10
N GLN A 184 -3.61 -13.42 -0.87
CA GLN A 184 -4.93 -13.98 -1.22
C GLN A 184 -4.85 -15.41 -1.77
N LYS A 185 -3.70 -15.78 -2.34
CA LYS A 185 -3.42 -17.16 -2.71
C LYS A 185 -3.04 -18.03 -1.52
N GLY A 186 -2.86 -17.49 -0.32
CA GLY A 186 -2.41 -18.25 0.86
C GLY A 186 -0.90 -18.45 0.92
N THR A 187 -0.11 -17.54 0.34
CA THR A 187 1.36 -17.59 0.48
C THR A 187 1.75 -17.39 1.95
N PRO A 188 2.67 -18.20 2.50
CA PRO A 188 3.11 -18.05 3.89
C PRO A 188 3.70 -16.67 4.21
N LYS A 189 3.51 -16.22 5.45
CA LYS A 189 3.80 -14.86 5.91
C LYS A 189 5.30 -14.57 5.87
N GLU A 190 6.10 -15.53 6.31
CA GLU A 190 7.56 -15.53 6.27
C GLU A 190 8.09 -15.41 4.84
N VAL A 191 7.45 -16.08 3.86
CA VAL A 191 7.82 -15.98 2.44
C VAL A 191 7.50 -14.59 1.89
N LEU A 192 6.34 -14.01 2.23
CA LEU A 192 6.00 -12.65 1.83
C LEU A 192 6.97 -11.61 2.43
N ALA A 193 7.31 -11.77 3.71
CA ALA A 193 8.26 -10.89 4.39
C ALA A 193 9.68 -10.98 3.76
N ALA A 194 10.22 -12.18 3.57
CA ALA A 194 11.50 -12.38 2.89
C ALA A 194 11.50 -11.81 1.46
N SER A 195 10.41 -12.02 0.72
CA SER A 195 10.25 -11.49 -0.64
C SER A 195 10.20 -9.96 -0.69
N LEU A 196 9.64 -9.30 0.32
CA LEU A 196 9.63 -7.83 0.44
C LEU A 196 11.05 -7.27 0.60
N TYR A 197 11.87 -7.87 1.45
CA TYR A 197 13.27 -7.48 1.61
C TYR A 197 14.08 -7.75 0.35
N ARG A 198 13.91 -8.94 -0.26
CA ARG A 198 14.55 -9.28 -1.53
C ARG A 198 14.20 -8.29 -2.64
N ALA A 199 12.91 -7.98 -2.80
CA ALA A 199 12.45 -7.03 -3.81
C ALA A 199 12.96 -5.60 -3.55
N SER A 200 13.20 -5.23 -2.29
CA SER A 200 13.82 -3.94 -1.94
C SER A 200 15.29 -3.90 -2.35
N ALA A 201 16.03 -5.00 -2.20
CA ALA A 201 17.38 -5.14 -2.74
C ALA A 201 17.39 -5.16 -4.28
N ASP A 202 16.43 -5.85 -4.91
CA ASP A 202 16.29 -5.85 -6.38
C ASP A 202 16.02 -4.43 -6.93
N SER A 203 15.25 -3.60 -6.23
CA SER A 203 15.07 -2.18 -6.59
C SER A 203 16.41 -1.46 -6.63
N PHE A 204 17.23 -1.64 -5.60
CA PHE A 204 18.53 -0.97 -5.54
C PHE A 204 19.42 -1.37 -6.72
N LYS A 205 19.43 -2.64 -7.10
CA LYS A 205 20.17 -3.10 -8.29
C LYS A 205 19.75 -2.42 -9.57
N THR A 206 18.47 -2.05 -9.72
CA THR A 206 18.01 -1.33 -10.91
C THR A 206 18.53 0.11 -10.99
N ILE A 207 19.04 0.66 -9.89
CA ILE A 207 19.68 1.98 -9.84
C ILE A 207 21.13 1.91 -10.34
N LEU A 208 21.78 0.77 -10.17
CA LEU A 208 23.17 0.57 -10.61
C LEU A 208 23.21 0.44 -12.14
N SER A 209 23.90 1.36 -12.83
CA SER A 209 24.01 1.40 -14.30
C SER A 209 24.46 0.07 -14.94
N ASN A 210 25.30 -0.71 -14.24
CA ASN A 210 25.78 -2.03 -14.67
C ASN A 210 25.19 -3.21 -13.87
N GLY A 211 24.27 -2.95 -12.94
CA GLY A 211 23.68 -3.96 -12.05
C GLY A 211 24.65 -4.67 -11.10
N MET A 212 25.90 -4.21 -11.03
CA MET A 212 26.97 -4.74 -10.18
C MET A 212 27.71 -3.57 -9.55
N ILE A 213 28.24 -3.80 -8.35
CA ILE A 213 29.13 -2.86 -7.64
C ILE A 213 30.57 -3.27 -7.99
N PRO A 214 31.46 -2.32 -8.31
CA PRO A 214 32.88 -2.61 -8.55
C PRO A 214 33.54 -3.34 -7.38
N GLU A 215 34.60 -4.09 -7.67
CA GLU A 215 35.39 -4.76 -6.63
C GLU A 215 36.05 -3.71 -5.71
N GLY A 216 35.85 -3.86 -4.39
CA GLY A 216 36.36 -2.93 -3.40
C GLY A 216 35.55 -2.95 -2.10
N ARG A 217 35.95 -2.12 -1.13
CA ARG A 217 35.21 -1.94 0.13
C ARG A 217 33.87 -1.27 -0.16
N THR A 218 32.79 -1.84 0.39
CA THR A 218 31.44 -1.30 0.29
C THR A 218 30.93 -0.92 1.66
N ILE A 219 30.66 0.36 1.88
CA ILE A 219 30.15 0.89 3.15
C ILE A 219 28.63 1.01 3.04
N LEU A 220 27.90 0.30 3.91
CA LEU A 220 26.45 0.38 3.99
C LEU A 220 26.04 1.34 5.12
N ILE A 221 25.27 2.36 4.77
CA ILE A 221 24.74 3.36 5.69
C ILE A 221 23.22 3.51 5.52
N GLY A 222 22.59 4.27 6.41
CA GLY A 222 21.14 4.49 6.40
C GLY A 222 20.36 3.45 7.21
N GLY A 223 19.04 3.61 7.25
CA GLY A 223 18.18 2.82 8.14
C GLY A 223 18.14 1.32 7.81
N LEU A 224 18.15 0.96 6.52
CA LEU A 224 18.05 -0.45 6.11
C LEU A 224 19.37 -1.21 6.26
N SER A 225 20.52 -0.54 6.44
CA SER A 225 21.78 -1.24 6.73
C SER A 225 21.75 -1.97 8.08
N LEU A 226 20.82 -1.61 8.98
CA LEU A 226 20.61 -2.29 10.26
C LEU A 226 19.86 -3.62 10.13
N SER A 227 19.17 -3.86 9.02
CA SER A 227 18.43 -5.12 8.79
C SER A 227 19.36 -6.18 8.19
N LYS A 228 19.69 -7.20 8.98
CA LYS A 228 20.52 -8.34 8.52
C LYS A 228 19.91 -9.06 7.30
N VAL A 229 18.58 -9.17 7.24
CA VAL A 229 17.86 -9.77 6.09
C VAL A 229 18.08 -8.94 4.83
N PHE A 230 17.90 -7.63 4.95
CA PHE A 230 18.09 -6.72 3.83
C PHE A 230 19.54 -6.78 3.32
N VAL A 231 20.53 -6.69 4.22
CA VAL A 231 21.95 -6.77 3.88
C VAL A 231 22.28 -8.08 3.18
N LYS A 232 21.79 -9.21 3.69
CA LYS A 232 21.96 -10.53 3.06
C LYS A 232 21.43 -10.54 1.62
N HIS A 233 20.22 -10.05 1.40
CA HIS A 233 19.66 -9.99 0.05
C HIS A 233 20.38 -8.98 -0.84
N LEU A 234 20.83 -7.85 -0.32
CA LEU A 234 21.59 -6.85 -1.07
C LEU A 234 22.91 -7.43 -1.60
N ILE A 235 23.64 -8.13 -0.72
CA ILE A 235 24.88 -8.84 -1.06
C ILE A 235 24.63 -9.84 -2.18
N ASP A 236 23.60 -10.68 -2.06
CA ASP A 236 23.26 -11.69 -3.07
C ASP A 236 22.78 -11.08 -4.40
N VAL A 237 21.87 -10.08 -4.36
CA VAL A 237 21.34 -9.40 -5.55
C VAL A 237 22.47 -8.74 -6.35
N CYS A 238 23.33 -8.00 -5.65
CA CYS A 238 24.36 -7.15 -6.24
C CYS A 238 25.70 -7.87 -6.41
N LYS A 239 25.80 -9.15 -5.98
CA LYS A 239 27.01 -9.98 -6.02
C LYS A 239 28.21 -9.35 -5.32
N ILE A 240 27.97 -8.76 -4.14
CA ILE A 240 29.02 -8.13 -3.33
C ILE A 240 29.75 -9.23 -2.55
N SER A 241 31.07 -9.13 -2.38
CA SER A 241 31.78 -10.01 -1.44
C SER A 241 31.36 -9.67 0.00
N SER A 242 30.90 -10.65 0.78
CA SER A 242 30.51 -10.40 2.18
C SER A 242 31.65 -9.85 3.04
N GLU A 243 32.90 -10.18 2.71
CA GLU A 243 34.10 -9.72 3.42
C GLU A 243 34.44 -8.25 3.11
N SER A 244 33.93 -7.71 2.01
CA SER A 244 34.18 -6.31 1.63
C SER A 244 33.14 -5.33 2.16
N VAL A 245 32.07 -5.83 2.79
CA VAL A 245 30.99 -5.01 3.34
C VAL A 245 31.33 -4.50 4.74
N ILE A 246 31.26 -3.19 4.92
CA ILE A 246 31.46 -2.50 6.20
C ILE A 246 30.15 -1.82 6.59
N ILE A 247 29.67 -2.06 7.81
CA ILE A 247 28.50 -1.39 8.39
C ILE A 247 28.97 -0.63 9.63
N PRO A 248 29.17 0.70 9.55
CA PRO A 248 29.65 1.50 10.67
C PRO A 248 28.62 1.57 11.79
N GLU A 249 29.07 1.56 13.05
CA GLU A 249 28.19 1.71 14.22
C GLU A 249 27.41 3.03 14.18
N GLN A 250 28.08 4.14 13.83
CA GLN A 250 27.46 5.46 13.64
C GLN A 250 26.92 5.65 12.21
N GLY A 251 26.61 4.57 11.49
CA GLY A 251 26.18 4.59 10.09
C GLY A 251 24.94 5.45 9.82
N LEU A 252 24.05 5.60 10.81
CA LEU A 252 22.87 6.48 10.71
C LEU A 252 23.23 7.98 10.74
N HIS A 253 24.37 8.33 11.35
CA HIS A 253 24.77 9.71 11.66
C HIS A 253 25.93 10.22 10.81
N ILE A 254 26.48 9.42 9.89
CA ILE A 254 27.63 9.79 9.04
C ILE A 254 27.45 11.14 8.34
N GLY A 255 26.28 11.41 7.77
CA GLY A 255 25.97 12.70 7.14
C GLY A 255 26.05 13.86 8.14
N ALA A 256 25.48 13.70 9.33
CA ALA A 256 25.56 14.69 10.41
C ALA A 256 27.00 14.87 10.91
N ILE A 257 27.78 13.81 11.07
CA ILE A 257 29.21 13.87 11.44
C ILE A 257 30.00 14.69 10.42
N GLY A 258 29.81 14.40 9.14
CA GLY A 258 30.42 15.19 8.06
C GLY A 258 30.02 16.66 8.10
N ALA A 259 28.74 16.94 8.35
CA ALA A 259 28.22 18.30 8.46
C ALA A 259 28.86 19.06 9.63
N ALA A 260 29.03 18.41 10.79
CA ALA A 260 29.66 19.00 11.98
C ALA A 260 31.09 19.48 11.70
N ILE A 261 31.83 18.77 10.85
CA ILE A 261 33.23 19.06 10.54
C ILE A 261 33.39 20.36 9.73
N TYR A 262 32.44 20.64 8.84
CA TYR A 262 32.39 21.86 8.02
C TYR A 262 31.57 23.00 8.66
N GLY A 263 31.05 22.78 9.86
CA GLY A 263 30.17 23.73 10.54
C GLY A 263 30.79 25.11 10.70
N GLN A 264 29.93 26.14 10.70
CA GLN A 264 30.31 27.55 10.85
C GLN A 264 29.91 28.05 12.23
N GLN A 265 30.67 28.98 12.81
CA GLN A 265 30.38 29.54 14.12
C GLN A 265 29.01 30.25 14.13
N VAL A 266 28.19 29.94 15.13
CA VAL A 266 26.84 30.47 15.34
C VAL A 266 26.48 30.57 16.81
N TYR A 267 25.43 31.35 17.07
CA TYR A 267 24.63 31.24 18.29
C TYR A 267 23.32 30.53 17.97
N LEU A 268 23.06 29.39 18.61
CA LEU A 268 21.90 28.54 18.35
C LEU A 268 20.57 29.26 18.59
N ASN A 269 20.49 30.11 19.62
CA ASN A 269 19.33 30.97 19.90
C ASN A 269 18.96 31.89 18.72
N ASN A 270 19.96 32.37 17.95
CA ASN A 270 19.68 33.18 16.76
C ASN A 270 19.06 32.33 15.64
N ILE A 271 19.48 31.08 15.49
CA ILE A 271 18.90 30.14 14.53
C ILE A 271 17.46 29.82 14.94
N ILE A 272 17.22 29.51 16.22
CA ILE A 272 15.88 29.25 16.77
C ILE A 272 14.94 30.42 16.52
N LYS A 273 15.38 31.65 16.80
CA LYS A 273 14.58 32.86 16.54
C LYS A 273 14.18 32.99 15.06
N LYS A 274 15.09 32.68 14.13
CA LYS A 274 14.78 32.69 12.69
C LYS A 274 13.80 31.57 12.31
N LEU A 275 13.93 30.38 12.89
CA LEU A 275 12.98 29.28 12.70
C LEU A 275 11.56 29.71 13.16
N GLU A 276 11.44 30.36 14.31
CA GLU A 276 10.17 30.88 14.82
C GLU A 276 9.54 31.96 13.92
N GLN A 277 10.35 32.85 13.36
CA GLN A 277 9.90 33.83 12.37
C GLN A 277 9.39 33.15 11.09
N LYS A 278 10.07 32.11 10.63
CA LYS A 278 9.63 31.34 9.46
C LYS A 278 8.30 30.64 9.73
N LEU A 279 8.12 30.06 10.92
CA LEU A 279 6.87 29.37 11.31
C LEU A 279 5.66 30.30 11.40
N THR A 280 5.88 31.59 11.65
CA THR A 280 4.82 32.60 11.76
C THR A 280 4.51 33.31 10.45
N LYS A 281 5.38 33.21 9.43
CA LYS A 281 5.18 33.86 8.14
C LYS A 281 4.16 33.07 7.29
N PRO A 282 3.12 33.71 6.74
CA PRO A 282 2.16 33.03 5.88
C PRO A 282 2.83 32.56 4.59
N PHE A 283 2.51 31.32 4.20
CA PHE A 283 2.96 30.72 2.95
C PHE A 283 1.95 31.02 1.84
N ASN A 284 2.38 31.72 0.79
CA ASN A 284 1.52 32.07 -0.33
C ASN A 284 1.52 30.94 -1.38
N TYR A 285 0.33 30.48 -1.74
CA TYR A 285 0.12 29.48 -2.79
C TYR A 285 -1.27 29.66 -3.42
N GLU A 286 -1.47 29.08 -4.61
CA GLU A 286 -2.76 29.07 -5.29
C GLU A 286 -3.66 27.98 -4.71
N SER A 287 -4.87 28.36 -4.32
CA SER A 287 -5.88 27.43 -3.83
C SER A 287 -6.85 27.03 -4.93
N GLN A 288 -7.28 25.77 -4.88
CA GLN A 288 -8.32 25.21 -5.72
C GLN A 288 -9.75 25.35 -5.16
N GLY A 289 -9.90 26.03 -4.02
CA GLY A 289 -11.21 26.25 -3.37
C GLY A 289 -11.68 25.09 -2.47
N PRO A 290 -12.61 25.35 -1.54
CA PRO A 290 -13.05 24.36 -0.57
C PRO A 290 -13.90 23.24 -1.19
N LEU A 291 -14.04 22.12 -0.47
CA LEU A 291 -14.89 21.00 -0.88
C LEU A 291 -16.37 21.38 -0.90
N ILE A 292 -17.11 20.84 -1.88
CA ILE A 292 -18.55 21.02 -2.07
C ILE A 292 -19.28 19.75 -1.66
N LEU A 293 -20.22 19.86 -0.72
CA LEU A 293 -21.12 18.79 -0.31
C LEU A 293 -22.54 19.34 -0.13
N LYS A 294 -23.27 19.54 -1.23
CA LYS A 294 -24.60 20.16 -1.23
C LYS A 294 -25.68 19.30 -1.88
N LYS A 295 -25.32 18.56 -2.93
CA LYS A 295 -26.24 17.76 -3.76
C LYS A 295 -26.18 16.28 -3.42
N SER A 296 -25.13 15.82 -2.76
CA SER A 296 -24.95 14.41 -2.41
C SER A 296 -25.98 13.92 -1.38
N ILE A 297 -26.40 12.67 -1.52
CA ILE A 297 -27.39 12.01 -0.67
C ILE A 297 -26.73 10.85 0.03
N ILE A 298 -26.67 10.90 1.36
CA ILE A 298 -26.18 9.80 2.19
C ILE A 298 -27.40 9.01 2.69
N MET A 299 -27.62 7.83 2.12
CA MET A 299 -28.74 6.97 2.51
C MET A 299 -28.47 6.35 3.89
N LYS A 300 -29.50 6.30 4.73
CA LYS A 300 -29.43 5.60 6.02
C LYS A 300 -30.08 4.22 5.91
N PRO A 301 -29.57 3.20 6.64
CA PRO A 301 -30.26 1.92 6.80
C PRO A 301 -31.70 2.13 7.29
N LYS A 302 -32.64 1.36 6.75
CA LYS A 302 -34.04 1.33 7.21
C LYS A 302 -34.32 -0.07 7.75
N GLU A 303 -34.42 -0.21 9.06
CA GLU A 303 -34.82 -1.46 9.72
C GLU A 303 -36.35 -1.52 9.80
N ASP A 304 -36.97 -1.85 8.68
CA ASP A 304 -38.43 -1.92 8.52
C ASP A 304 -38.96 -3.37 8.54
N TRP A 305 -38.32 -4.27 9.31
CA TRP A 305 -38.72 -5.68 9.44
C TRP A 305 -38.60 -6.19 10.89
N PRO A 306 -39.42 -7.17 11.31
CA PRO A 306 -39.42 -7.67 12.68
C PRO A 306 -38.23 -8.60 12.96
N TYR A 307 -37.64 -8.47 14.16
CA TYR A 307 -36.80 -9.51 14.74
C TYR A 307 -37.60 -10.82 14.91
N GLY A 308 -36.93 -11.96 14.82
CA GLY A 308 -37.58 -13.27 15.01
C GLY A 308 -38.40 -13.78 13.83
N ALA A 309 -38.25 -13.22 12.62
CA ALA A 309 -38.97 -13.67 11.44
C ALA A 309 -38.59 -15.11 11.03
N ASP A 310 -39.56 -15.86 10.51
CA ASP A 310 -39.34 -17.13 9.82
C ASP A 310 -38.77 -16.86 8.42
N VAL A 311 -37.63 -17.49 8.10
CA VAL A 311 -36.87 -17.25 6.87
C VAL A 311 -36.70 -18.57 6.11
N PRO A 312 -37.55 -18.85 5.10
CA PRO A 312 -37.45 -20.09 4.33
C PRO A 312 -36.13 -20.22 3.57
N LEU A 313 -35.61 -19.10 3.07
CA LEU A 313 -34.36 -19.05 2.31
C LEU A 313 -33.59 -17.79 2.63
N ALA A 314 -32.32 -17.96 2.99
CA ALA A 314 -31.35 -16.89 3.12
C ALA A 314 -30.16 -17.09 2.17
N GLY A 315 -29.67 -16.00 1.59
CA GLY A 315 -28.40 -15.96 0.87
C GLY A 315 -27.31 -15.41 1.79
N LEU A 316 -26.20 -16.12 1.92
CA LEU A 316 -24.98 -15.65 2.57
C LEU A 316 -23.98 -15.26 1.49
N GLY A 317 -23.55 -14.02 1.47
CA GLY A 317 -22.53 -13.54 0.55
C GLY A 317 -21.25 -13.20 1.30
N ILE A 318 -20.11 -13.63 0.75
CA ILE A 318 -18.80 -13.34 1.33
C ILE A 318 -17.94 -12.67 0.27
N ASP A 319 -17.53 -11.44 0.55
CA ASP A 319 -16.61 -10.67 -0.28
C ASP A 319 -15.25 -10.64 0.42
N ILE A 320 -14.29 -11.36 -0.16
CA ILE A 320 -12.92 -11.44 0.37
C ILE A 320 -11.95 -10.65 -0.52
N GLY A 321 -11.69 -9.43 -0.07
CA GLY A 321 -10.76 -8.50 -0.68
C GLY A 321 -9.34 -8.60 -0.13
N SER A 322 -8.48 -7.77 -0.70
CA SER A 322 -7.07 -7.53 -0.32
C SER A 322 -6.86 -6.86 1.03
N VAL A 323 -7.85 -6.10 1.48
CA VAL A 323 -7.77 -5.24 2.66
C VAL A 323 -8.82 -5.66 3.68
N SER A 324 -10.00 -6.07 3.21
CA SER A 324 -11.14 -6.39 4.05
C SER A 324 -11.89 -7.61 3.56
N THR A 325 -12.43 -8.34 4.54
CA THR A 325 -13.36 -9.45 4.34
C THR A 325 -14.71 -9.02 4.89
N LYS A 326 -15.76 -9.20 4.09
CA LYS A 326 -17.13 -8.88 4.47
C LYS A 326 -18.03 -10.11 4.31
N ALA A 327 -19.00 -10.24 5.20
CA ALA A 327 -20.12 -11.16 5.04
C ALA A 327 -21.44 -10.41 5.17
N ALA A 328 -22.43 -10.79 4.35
CA ALA A 328 -23.78 -10.27 4.41
C ALA A 328 -24.78 -11.42 4.25
N LEU A 329 -25.72 -11.52 5.18
CA LEU A 329 -26.83 -12.46 5.11
C LEU A 329 -28.09 -11.71 4.74
N ILE A 330 -28.72 -12.09 3.64
CA ILE A 330 -29.95 -11.46 3.16
C ILE A 330 -31.06 -12.48 3.01
N ALA A 331 -32.30 -12.00 3.11
CA ALA A 331 -33.48 -12.79 2.81
C ALA A 331 -34.55 -11.93 2.14
N LYS A 332 -35.46 -12.57 1.41
CA LYS A 332 -36.64 -11.91 0.85
C LYS A 332 -37.79 -11.97 1.86
N ILE A 333 -38.08 -10.83 2.50
CA ILE A 333 -39.18 -10.68 3.46
C ILE A 333 -40.20 -9.69 2.88
N ASN A 334 -41.48 -10.06 2.84
CA ASN A 334 -42.56 -9.23 2.27
C ASN A 334 -42.25 -8.72 0.85
N GLY A 335 -41.68 -9.59 0.01
CA GLY A 335 -41.36 -9.27 -1.38
C GLY A 335 -40.08 -8.44 -1.59
N LYS A 336 -39.40 -7.99 -0.52
CA LYS A 336 -38.20 -7.16 -0.59
C LYS A 336 -37.00 -7.86 0.03
N PHE A 337 -35.80 -7.60 -0.51
CA PHE A 337 -34.57 -8.08 0.11
C PHE A 337 -34.25 -7.26 1.36
N ARG A 338 -33.96 -7.95 2.46
CA ARG A 338 -33.56 -7.38 3.75
C ARG A 338 -32.21 -7.93 4.15
N LEU A 339 -31.38 -7.09 4.77
CA LEU A 339 -30.10 -7.47 5.34
C LEU A 339 -30.34 -7.93 6.78
N LEU A 340 -30.21 -9.23 7.04
CA LEU A 340 -30.49 -9.81 8.36
C LEU A 340 -29.31 -9.66 9.33
N ALA A 341 -28.10 -9.82 8.81
CA ALA A 341 -26.86 -9.76 9.56
C ALA A 341 -25.70 -9.44 8.62
N TYR A 342 -24.67 -8.78 9.13
CA TYR A 342 -23.44 -8.53 8.37
C TYR A 342 -22.23 -8.35 9.28
N HIS A 343 -21.05 -8.57 8.74
CA HIS A 343 -19.82 -8.21 9.41
C HIS A 343 -18.77 -7.73 8.42
N TYR A 344 -17.95 -6.78 8.84
CA TYR A 344 -16.82 -6.24 8.11
C TYR A 344 -15.61 -6.30 9.04
N ARG A 345 -14.48 -6.81 8.53
CA ARG A 345 -13.18 -6.71 9.20
C ARG A 345 -12.07 -6.58 8.19
N ARG A 346 -10.87 -6.26 8.66
CA ARG A 346 -9.66 -6.39 7.82
C ARG A 346 -9.39 -7.86 7.51
N THR A 347 -8.91 -8.13 6.29
CA THR A 347 -8.47 -9.49 5.88
C THR A 347 -7.17 -9.86 6.56
N GLU A 348 -6.35 -8.85 6.89
CA GLU A 348 -5.01 -9.01 7.48
C GLU A 348 -4.18 -9.99 6.63
N ILE A 349 -3.41 -10.86 7.29
CA ILE A 349 -2.55 -11.90 6.71
C ILE A 349 -3.14 -13.31 6.82
N ASP A 350 -4.44 -13.41 7.08
CA ASP A 350 -5.15 -14.69 7.19
C ASP A 350 -6.52 -14.63 6.49
N PRO A 351 -6.58 -14.78 5.15
CA PRO A 351 -7.83 -14.69 4.41
C PRO A 351 -8.85 -15.75 4.84
N VAL A 352 -8.41 -16.95 5.22
CA VAL A 352 -9.32 -18.04 5.61
C VAL A 352 -9.87 -17.80 7.01
N GLY A 353 -9.00 -17.47 7.98
CA GLY A 353 -9.44 -17.11 9.33
C GLY A 353 -10.37 -15.90 9.32
N ALA A 354 -10.08 -14.88 8.50
CA ALA A 354 -10.96 -13.73 8.32
C ALA A 354 -12.33 -14.13 7.76
N ALA A 355 -12.39 -15.05 6.80
CA ALA A 355 -13.66 -15.56 6.26
C ALA A 355 -14.46 -16.32 7.33
N ILE A 356 -13.82 -17.21 8.11
CA ILE A 356 -14.47 -17.97 9.17
C ILE A 356 -15.01 -17.02 10.26
N ASP A 357 -14.23 -16.03 10.65
CA ASP A 357 -14.61 -15.07 11.68
C ASP A 357 -15.82 -14.21 11.26
N VAL A 358 -15.85 -13.65 10.03
CA VAL A 358 -17.02 -12.90 9.57
C VAL A 358 -18.28 -13.76 9.53
N ILE A 359 -18.16 -15.04 9.16
CA ILE A 359 -19.28 -16.00 9.13
C ILE A 359 -19.78 -16.26 10.55
N ASN A 360 -18.87 -16.46 11.51
CA ASN A 360 -19.23 -16.66 12.92
C ASN A 360 -19.94 -15.42 13.50
N LYS A 361 -19.45 -14.22 13.20
CA LYS A 361 -20.09 -12.97 13.66
C LYS A 361 -21.48 -12.77 13.06
N VAL A 362 -21.65 -13.09 11.78
CA VAL A 362 -22.98 -13.12 11.13
C VAL A 362 -23.89 -14.15 11.79
N TYR A 363 -23.38 -15.35 12.09
CA TYR A 363 -24.16 -16.40 12.75
C TYR A 363 -24.61 -16.00 14.16
N ASN A 364 -23.76 -15.33 14.94
CA ASN A 364 -24.13 -14.82 16.25
C ASN A 364 -25.26 -13.79 16.17
N GLN A 365 -25.18 -12.85 15.21
CA GLN A 365 -26.27 -11.89 14.96
C GLN A 365 -27.57 -12.58 14.52
N VAL A 366 -27.49 -13.71 13.81
CA VAL A 366 -28.68 -14.50 13.46
C VAL A 366 -29.36 -15.07 14.71
N ILE A 367 -28.57 -15.61 15.64
CA ILE A 367 -29.06 -16.14 16.91
C ILE A 367 -29.65 -15.02 17.78
N GLU A 368 -28.92 -13.91 17.95
CA GLU A 368 -29.35 -12.73 18.72
C GLU A 368 -30.62 -12.11 18.14
N GLY A 369 -30.74 -12.07 16.81
CA GLY A 369 -31.93 -11.59 16.11
C GLY A 369 -33.11 -12.56 16.12
N GLY A 370 -32.94 -13.78 16.66
CA GLY A 370 -33.99 -14.79 16.80
C GLY A 370 -34.50 -15.38 15.47
N TYR A 371 -33.78 -15.21 14.36
CA TYR A 371 -34.25 -15.65 13.04
C TYR A 371 -34.25 -17.16 12.93
N LYS A 372 -35.36 -17.73 12.43
CA LYS A 372 -35.48 -19.16 12.14
C LYS A 372 -35.27 -19.40 10.65
N ILE A 373 -34.05 -19.81 10.30
CA ILE A 373 -33.65 -19.98 8.89
C ILE A 373 -33.74 -21.47 8.52
N GLU A 374 -34.57 -21.79 7.52
CA GLU A 374 -34.72 -23.17 7.03
C GLU A 374 -33.58 -23.61 6.10
N LYS A 375 -33.20 -22.75 5.14
CA LYS A 375 -32.13 -23.01 4.17
C LYS A 375 -31.22 -21.80 3.98
N VAL A 376 -29.91 -22.04 3.91
CA VAL A 376 -28.89 -21.06 3.54
C VAL A 376 -28.18 -21.52 2.26
N VAL A 377 -27.94 -20.58 1.35
CA VAL A 377 -27.08 -20.77 0.17
C VAL A 377 -25.97 -19.73 0.21
N ALA A 378 -24.74 -20.12 -0.13
CA ALA A 378 -23.59 -19.24 -0.05
C ALA A 378 -23.06 -18.83 -1.42
N GLY A 379 -22.76 -17.53 -1.59
CA GLY A 379 -22.02 -16.99 -2.70
C GLY A 379 -20.74 -16.30 -2.25
N THR A 380 -19.71 -16.36 -3.08
CA THR A 380 -18.41 -15.73 -2.79
C THR A 380 -17.96 -14.83 -3.92
N THR A 381 -17.31 -13.72 -3.55
CA THR A 381 -16.76 -12.75 -4.49
C THR A 381 -15.47 -12.12 -3.96
N GLY A 382 -14.91 -11.21 -4.74
CA GLY A 382 -13.61 -10.61 -4.50
C GLY A 382 -12.46 -11.52 -4.94
N SER A 383 -11.27 -11.11 -4.58
CA SER A 383 -10.01 -11.74 -4.96
C SER A 383 -9.77 -13.14 -4.37
N GLY A 384 -10.19 -13.40 -3.14
CA GLY A 384 -10.05 -14.70 -2.47
C GLY A 384 -11.22 -15.67 -2.72
N ARG A 385 -12.17 -15.29 -3.59
CA ARG A 385 -13.48 -15.97 -3.74
C ARG A 385 -13.41 -17.46 -4.00
N GLN A 386 -12.36 -17.92 -4.70
CA GLN A 386 -12.16 -19.33 -5.03
C GLN A 386 -11.83 -20.15 -3.78
N LEU A 387 -10.85 -19.69 -3.00
CA LEU A 387 -10.47 -20.32 -1.73
C LEU A 387 -11.66 -20.30 -0.77
N THR A 388 -12.28 -19.13 -0.57
CA THR A 388 -13.43 -19.00 0.34
C THR A 388 -14.62 -19.82 -0.13
N GLY A 389 -14.89 -19.88 -1.43
CA GLY A 389 -15.94 -20.74 -2.01
C GLY A 389 -15.70 -22.19 -1.65
N PHE A 390 -14.46 -22.66 -1.80
CA PHE A 390 -14.05 -23.98 -1.35
C PHE A 390 -14.15 -24.18 0.16
N ILE A 391 -13.97 -23.16 1.02
CA ILE A 391 -14.11 -23.26 2.49
C ILE A 391 -15.58 -23.31 2.94
N VAL A 392 -16.46 -22.53 2.29
CA VAL A 392 -17.88 -22.45 2.67
C VAL A 392 -18.79 -23.42 1.92
N GLY A 393 -18.24 -24.15 0.94
CA GLY A 393 -18.99 -25.09 0.11
C GLY A 393 -19.99 -24.39 -0.79
N ALA A 394 -19.66 -23.19 -1.25
CA ALA A 394 -20.43 -22.50 -2.28
C ALA A 394 -20.38 -23.32 -3.57
N SER A 395 -21.48 -23.32 -4.34
CA SER A 395 -21.44 -23.92 -5.66
C SER A 395 -20.51 -23.14 -6.58
N LYS A 396 -19.99 -23.79 -7.62
CA LYS A 396 -19.10 -23.16 -8.62
C LYS A 396 -19.78 -21.96 -9.28
N GLU A 397 -21.07 -22.05 -9.54
CA GLU A 397 -21.91 -21.00 -10.11
C GLU A 397 -22.11 -19.82 -9.14
N HIS A 398 -21.94 -20.04 -7.83
CA HIS A 398 -22.06 -19.01 -6.79
C HIS A 398 -20.73 -18.35 -6.45
N ILE A 399 -19.65 -18.69 -7.17
CA ILE A 399 -18.36 -17.99 -7.11
C ILE A 399 -18.36 -16.90 -8.19
N VAL A 400 -18.84 -15.71 -7.81
CA VAL A 400 -19.16 -14.61 -8.74
C VAL A 400 -18.01 -13.61 -8.81
N ASP A 401 -17.76 -13.04 -9.99
CA ASP A 401 -16.82 -11.93 -10.11
C ASP A 401 -17.32 -10.68 -9.37
N GLU A 402 -16.37 -9.81 -9.02
CA GLU A 402 -16.65 -8.66 -8.15
C GLU A 402 -17.50 -7.59 -8.83
N ILE A 403 -17.36 -7.39 -10.15
CA ILE A 403 -18.15 -6.40 -10.90
C ILE A 403 -19.63 -6.80 -10.89
N THR A 404 -19.91 -8.07 -11.21
CA THR A 404 -21.27 -8.63 -11.18
C THR A 404 -21.86 -8.56 -9.78
N ALA A 405 -21.10 -8.96 -8.75
CA ALA A 405 -21.58 -8.91 -7.38
C ALA A 405 -21.90 -7.47 -6.95
N GLN A 406 -21.01 -6.51 -7.18
CA GLN A 406 -21.25 -5.11 -6.82
C GLN A 406 -22.45 -4.50 -7.53
N ALA A 407 -22.60 -4.75 -8.83
CA ALA A 407 -23.77 -4.32 -9.60
C ALA A 407 -25.08 -4.89 -9.02
N ALA A 408 -25.09 -6.19 -8.70
CA ALA A 408 -26.24 -6.85 -8.05
C ALA A 408 -26.52 -6.28 -6.65
N GLY A 409 -25.47 -5.99 -5.88
CA GLY A 409 -25.55 -5.39 -4.56
C GLY A 409 -26.20 -4.01 -4.59
N ILE A 410 -25.71 -3.11 -5.44
CA ILE A 410 -26.28 -1.76 -5.59
C ILE A 410 -27.71 -1.82 -6.12
N THR A 411 -27.99 -2.64 -7.13
CA THR A 411 -29.36 -2.78 -7.67
C THR A 411 -30.35 -3.30 -6.63
N THR A 412 -29.87 -4.07 -5.64
CA THR A 412 -30.68 -4.56 -4.52
C THR A 412 -31.03 -3.46 -3.52
N VAL A 413 -30.07 -2.58 -3.18
CA VAL A 413 -30.27 -1.51 -2.17
C VAL A 413 -30.77 -0.19 -2.76
N TYR A 414 -30.54 0.03 -4.06
CA TYR A 414 -30.89 1.22 -4.82
C TYR A 414 -31.38 0.82 -6.23
N PRO A 415 -32.65 0.40 -6.37
CA PRO A 415 -33.19 -0.16 -7.61
C PRO A 415 -33.48 0.93 -8.65
N GLN A 416 -32.44 1.44 -9.29
CA GLN A 416 -32.54 2.35 -10.44
C GLN A 416 -32.26 1.59 -11.74
N LYS A 417 -32.79 2.11 -12.86
CA LYS A 417 -32.56 1.51 -14.18
C LYS A 417 -31.19 1.88 -14.76
N GLU A 418 -30.73 3.10 -14.52
CA GLU A 418 -29.51 3.64 -15.12
C GLU A 418 -28.73 4.48 -14.10
N PHE A 419 -27.45 4.15 -13.90
CA PHE A 419 -26.53 4.84 -12.99
C PHE A 419 -25.09 4.37 -13.21
N SER A 420 -24.12 5.17 -12.76
CA SER A 420 -22.71 4.77 -12.67
C SER A 420 -22.35 4.46 -11.22
N ILE A 421 -21.59 3.39 -11.01
CA ILE A 421 -20.98 3.05 -9.73
C ILE A 421 -19.52 3.49 -9.78
N ILE A 422 -19.14 4.29 -8.79
CA ILE A 422 -17.77 4.62 -8.46
C ILE A 422 -17.41 3.86 -7.18
N GLU A 423 -16.25 3.23 -7.17
CA GLU A 423 -15.72 2.61 -5.95
C GLU A 423 -14.24 2.89 -5.81
N PHE A 424 -13.88 3.40 -4.63
CA PHE A 424 -12.48 3.49 -4.21
C PHE A 424 -12.24 2.37 -3.21
N GLY A 425 -11.65 1.27 -3.68
CA GLY A 425 -11.18 0.21 -2.81
C GLY A 425 -9.96 0.64 -2.01
N GLY A 426 -9.42 -0.27 -1.19
CA GLY A 426 -8.20 0.01 -0.44
C GLY A 426 -6.91 -0.19 -1.24
N GLN A 427 -6.96 -0.79 -2.44
CA GLN A 427 -5.77 -1.04 -3.30
C GLN A 427 -6.09 -0.89 -4.79
N ASP A 428 -7.32 -1.21 -5.18
CA ASP A 428 -7.87 -0.99 -6.50
C ASP A 428 -9.06 -0.02 -6.44
N SER A 429 -9.57 0.37 -7.60
CA SER A 429 -10.75 1.20 -7.77
C SER A 429 -11.45 0.79 -9.05
N LYS A 430 -12.78 0.89 -9.01
CA LYS A 430 -13.67 0.33 -10.03
C LYS A 430 -14.65 1.38 -10.49
N PHE A 431 -14.95 1.33 -11.78
CA PHE A 431 -16.00 2.08 -12.42
C PHE A 431 -16.94 1.10 -13.10
N ILE A 432 -18.25 1.23 -12.89
CA ILE A 432 -19.24 0.33 -13.49
C ILE A 432 -20.42 1.18 -13.99
N ASN A 433 -20.78 1.03 -15.26
CA ASN A 433 -21.98 1.63 -15.82
C ASN A 433 -23.09 0.59 -15.89
N ILE A 434 -24.23 0.96 -15.32
CA ILE A 434 -25.47 0.17 -15.36
C ILE A 434 -26.44 0.84 -16.33
N ASN A 435 -27.00 0.04 -17.25
CA ASN A 435 -28.10 0.43 -18.10
C ASN A 435 -29.15 -0.68 -18.09
N GLN A 436 -30.42 -0.33 -17.92
CA GLN A 436 -31.54 -1.27 -17.77
C GLN A 436 -31.28 -2.40 -16.74
N GLY A 437 -30.53 -2.10 -15.67
CA GLY A 437 -30.18 -3.07 -14.63
C GLY A 437 -29.08 -4.06 -15.00
N VAL A 438 -28.41 -3.92 -16.15
CA VAL A 438 -27.26 -4.74 -16.55
C VAL A 438 -25.99 -3.90 -16.67
N VAL A 439 -24.84 -4.54 -16.46
CA VAL A 439 -23.51 -3.91 -16.64
C VAL A 439 -23.26 -3.74 -18.14
N VAL A 440 -23.05 -2.51 -18.59
CA VAL A 440 -22.77 -2.19 -20.01
C VAL A 440 -21.33 -1.73 -20.27
N ASP A 441 -20.66 -1.20 -19.24
CA ASP A 441 -19.26 -0.80 -19.31
C ASP A 441 -18.65 -0.91 -17.91
N PHE A 442 -17.38 -1.27 -17.82
CA PHE A 442 -16.65 -1.27 -16.55
C PHE A 442 -15.15 -1.08 -16.78
N ALA A 443 -14.51 -0.43 -15.82
CA ALA A 443 -13.07 -0.22 -15.79
C ALA A 443 -12.53 -0.43 -14.38
N MET A 444 -11.26 -0.85 -14.28
CA MET A 444 -10.60 -1.08 -13.00
C MET A 444 -9.12 -0.73 -13.11
N ASN A 445 -8.55 -0.05 -12.10
CA ASN A 445 -7.10 0.09 -12.01
C ASN A 445 -6.51 -1.06 -11.17
N ASN A 446 -5.85 -1.99 -11.86
CA ASN A 446 -5.03 -2.98 -11.18
C ASN A 446 -3.66 -2.36 -10.93
N ALA A 447 -3.36 -2.05 -9.67
CA ALA A 447 -2.04 -1.66 -9.14
C ALA A 447 -1.66 -0.15 -9.08
N CYS A 448 -2.61 0.79 -8.99
CA CYS A 448 -2.29 2.20 -8.72
C CYS A 448 -3.00 2.74 -7.47
N ALA A 449 -2.24 3.01 -6.40
CA ALA A 449 -2.73 3.53 -5.12
C ALA A 449 -3.21 4.99 -5.14
N ALA A 450 -2.93 5.74 -6.21
CA ALA A 450 -3.17 7.19 -6.27
C ALA A 450 -4.67 7.55 -6.22
N GLY A 451 -5.50 6.70 -6.81
CA GLY A 451 -6.96 6.85 -6.88
C GLY A 451 -7.71 6.01 -5.85
N THR A 452 -7.05 5.50 -4.80
CA THR A 452 -7.65 4.54 -3.85
C THR A 452 -7.52 5.01 -2.41
N GLY A 453 -8.19 4.32 -1.48
CA GLY A 453 -8.09 4.60 -0.05
C GLY A 453 -6.69 4.46 0.54
N ALA A 454 -5.77 3.74 -0.14
CA ALA A 454 -4.39 3.56 0.33
C ALA A 454 -3.63 4.88 0.49
N LEU A 455 -3.81 5.83 -0.44
CA LEU A 455 -3.15 7.14 -0.35
C LEU A 455 -3.60 7.90 0.90
N LEU A 456 -4.90 7.88 1.19
CA LEU A 456 -5.47 8.55 2.36
C LEU A 456 -5.02 7.86 3.67
N GLU A 457 -5.06 6.53 3.72
CA GLU A 457 -4.60 5.74 4.87
C GLU A 457 -3.12 5.99 5.17
N LYS A 458 -2.27 5.98 4.14
CA LYS A 458 -0.84 6.23 4.30
C LYS A 458 -0.54 7.63 4.82
N TYR A 459 -1.24 8.66 4.32
CA TYR A 459 -1.12 10.01 4.85
C TYR A 459 -1.63 10.10 6.30
N ALA A 460 -2.77 9.47 6.58
CA ALA A 460 -3.36 9.43 7.92
C ALA A 460 -2.37 8.85 8.94
N MET A 461 -1.79 7.69 8.62
CA MET A 461 -0.76 7.03 9.43
C MET A 461 0.48 7.90 9.63
N ARG A 462 0.97 8.57 8.58
CA ARG A 462 2.13 9.48 8.68
C ARG A 462 1.86 10.67 9.59
N ARG A 463 0.61 11.14 9.64
CA ARG A 463 0.17 12.27 10.48
C ARG A 463 -0.34 11.86 11.86
N GLY A 464 -0.42 10.55 12.15
CA GLY A 464 -0.96 10.05 13.41
C GLY A 464 -2.45 10.35 13.61
N ILE A 465 -3.21 10.48 12.52
CA ILE A 465 -4.67 10.67 12.57
C ILE A 465 -5.38 9.36 12.26
N LYS A 466 -6.57 9.20 12.81
CA LYS A 466 -7.45 8.07 12.47
C LYS A 466 -8.01 8.28 11.07
N ILE A 467 -8.12 7.21 10.28
CA ILE A 467 -8.63 7.29 8.91
C ILE A 467 -10.12 7.66 8.88
N GLU A 468 -10.85 7.31 9.94
CA GLU A 468 -12.25 7.63 10.16
C GLU A 468 -12.46 9.15 10.29
N ASP A 469 -11.51 9.87 10.90
CA ASP A 469 -11.59 11.32 11.10
C ASP A 469 -11.17 12.12 9.86
N PHE A 470 -10.53 11.47 8.87
CA PHE A 470 -9.91 12.14 7.72
C PHE A 470 -10.90 12.97 6.91
N GLY A 471 -12.11 12.42 6.68
CA GLY A 471 -13.14 13.11 5.90
C GLY A 471 -13.64 14.37 6.58
N ASP A 472 -13.88 14.30 7.89
CA ASP A 472 -14.37 15.44 8.68
C ASP A 472 -13.29 16.52 8.84
N ILE A 473 -12.01 16.13 8.88
CA ILE A 473 -10.88 17.05 8.80
C ILE A 473 -10.86 17.75 7.43
N ALA A 474 -10.97 17.00 6.33
CA ALA A 474 -10.96 17.54 4.98
C ALA A 474 -12.12 18.53 4.73
N LEU A 475 -13.31 18.26 5.26
CA LEU A 475 -14.48 19.14 5.11
C LEU A 475 -14.32 20.52 5.77
N ARG A 476 -13.40 20.67 6.73
CA ARG A 476 -13.10 21.95 7.39
C ARG A 476 -12.12 22.82 6.60
N ALA A 477 -11.57 22.32 5.49
CA ALA A 477 -10.64 23.04 4.64
C ALA A 477 -11.26 24.33 4.07
N LYS A 478 -10.42 25.36 3.95
CA LYS A 478 -10.83 26.65 3.36
C LYS A 478 -10.06 26.93 2.09
N ASN A 479 -8.77 26.61 2.08
CA ASN A 479 -7.84 26.94 1.01
C ASN A 479 -6.95 25.73 0.68
N PRO A 480 -7.51 24.58 0.25
CA PRO A 480 -6.70 23.44 -0.13
C PRO A 480 -5.75 23.82 -1.28
N PRO A 481 -4.45 23.47 -1.19
CA PRO A 481 -3.50 23.67 -2.28
C PRO A 481 -3.77 22.70 -3.43
N ASP A 482 -3.44 23.09 -4.65
CA ASP A 482 -3.37 22.12 -5.75
C ASP A 482 -2.08 21.28 -5.66
N ILE A 483 -2.23 19.97 -5.78
CA ILE A 483 -1.14 18.99 -5.67
C ILE A 483 -1.18 18.05 -6.87
N ASP A 484 -0.03 17.46 -7.21
CA ASP A 484 0.03 16.47 -8.29
C ASP A 484 -0.91 15.30 -8.00
N SER A 485 -1.72 14.93 -9.00
CA SER A 485 -2.69 13.84 -8.93
C SER A 485 -2.35 12.71 -9.92
N THR A 486 -1.13 12.70 -10.48
CA THR A 486 -0.70 11.74 -11.50
C THR A 486 -0.48 10.36 -10.90
N CYS A 487 0.21 10.28 -9.77
CA CYS A 487 0.41 9.05 -9.01
C CYS A 487 0.62 9.32 -7.51
N ALA A 488 0.44 8.30 -6.67
CA ALA A 488 0.49 8.43 -5.20
C ALA A 488 1.84 9.01 -4.72
N VAL A 489 2.94 8.59 -5.35
CA VAL A 489 4.29 9.06 -5.00
C VAL A 489 4.44 10.55 -5.28
N LEU A 490 3.94 11.03 -6.43
CA LEU A 490 4.02 12.44 -6.79
C LEU A 490 3.06 13.30 -5.96
N SER A 491 1.89 12.78 -5.60
CA SER A 491 0.98 13.42 -4.64
C SER A 491 1.64 13.58 -3.27
N GLU A 492 2.30 12.53 -2.77
CA GLU A 492 3.04 12.58 -1.50
C GLU A 492 4.25 13.53 -1.54
N GLN A 493 4.95 13.62 -2.67
CA GLN A 493 6.06 14.58 -2.80
C GLN A 493 5.54 16.01 -2.85
N SER A 494 4.46 16.23 -3.59
CA SER A 494 3.83 17.55 -3.70
C SER A 494 3.35 18.05 -2.35
N ILE A 495 2.78 17.17 -1.51
CA ILE A 495 2.23 17.57 -0.21
C ILE A 495 3.32 17.96 0.80
N ILE A 496 4.52 17.37 0.72
CA ILE A 496 5.64 17.67 1.62
C ILE A 496 6.00 19.15 1.56
N LYS A 497 5.97 19.77 0.37
CA LYS A 497 6.22 21.21 0.21
C LYS A 497 5.27 22.05 1.07
N TYR A 498 3.97 21.74 1.03
CA TYR A 498 2.95 22.48 1.77
C TYR A 498 3.03 22.22 3.28
N GLU A 499 3.33 20.98 3.68
CA GLU A 499 3.60 20.63 5.08
C GLU A 499 4.79 21.40 5.67
N GLN A 500 5.90 21.46 4.93
CA GLN A 500 7.11 22.19 5.33
C GLN A 500 6.86 23.68 5.53
N ASN A 501 5.89 24.23 4.82
CA ASN A 501 5.48 25.63 4.94
C ASN A 501 4.21 25.82 5.80
N ASN A 502 3.93 24.85 6.68
CA ASN A 502 2.92 24.95 7.74
C ASN A 502 1.48 25.17 7.24
N VAL A 503 1.14 24.66 6.05
CA VAL A 503 -0.26 24.60 5.58
C VAL A 503 -1.08 23.73 6.54
N SER A 504 -2.34 24.13 6.77
CA SER A 504 -3.24 23.49 7.74
C SER A 504 -3.51 22.02 7.40
N LEU A 505 -3.72 21.19 8.43
CA LEU A 505 -4.01 19.77 8.22
C LEU A 505 -5.32 19.58 7.43
N GLU A 506 -6.31 20.42 7.72
CA GLU A 506 -7.60 20.47 7.03
C GLU A 506 -7.40 20.64 5.51
N ASP A 507 -6.64 21.66 5.10
CA ASP A 507 -6.36 21.97 3.69
C ASP A 507 -5.58 20.84 2.99
N LEU A 508 -4.63 20.22 3.69
CA LEU A 508 -3.84 19.11 3.17
C LEU A 508 -4.68 17.83 2.98
N CYS A 509 -5.55 17.51 3.93
CA CYS A 509 -6.50 16.40 3.80
C CYS A 509 -7.46 16.63 2.62
N ALA A 510 -8.00 17.84 2.46
CA ALA A 510 -8.83 18.18 1.30
C ALA A 510 -8.08 18.07 -0.03
N ALA A 511 -6.84 18.58 -0.10
CA ALA A 511 -6.00 18.47 -1.29
C ALA A 511 -5.79 17.00 -1.72
N LEU A 512 -5.58 16.09 -0.77
CA LEU A 512 -5.47 14.65 -1.05
C LEU A 512 -6.77 14.05 -1.56
N THR A 513 -7.92 14.33 -0.94
CA THR A 513 -9.20 13.81 -1.43
C THR A 513 -9.53 14.27 -2.86
N LEU A 514 -9.17 15.52 -3.19
CA LEU A 514 -9.30 16.08 -4.54
C LEU A 514 -8.33 15.41 -5.53
N ALA A 515 -7.07 15.20 -5.12
CA ALA A 515 -6.09 14.50 -5.93
C ALA A 515 -6.51 13.05 -6.22
N THR A 516 -7.03 12.34 -5.22
CA THR A 516 -7.56 10.97 -5.38
C THR A 516 -8.74 10.94 -6.34
N ALA A 517 -9.69 11.88 -6.21
CA ALA A 517 -10.84 11.98 -7.12
C ALA A 517 -10.40 12.26 -8.57
N ARG A 518 -9.50 13.24 -8.79
CA ARG A 518 -8.98 13.56 -10.12
C ARG A 518 -8.21 12.41 -10.74
N ASN A 519 -7.36 11.74 -9.96
CA ASN A 519 -6.63 10.57 -10.43
C ASN A 519 -7.58 9.48 -10.91
N TYR A 520 -8.62 9.17 -10.12
CA TYR A 520 -9.61 8.17 -10.47
C TYR A 520 -10.31 8.50 -11.80
N LEU A 521 -10.75 9.74 -11.99
CA LEU A 521 -11.40 10.14 -13.25
C LEU A 521 -10.43 10.04 -14.43
N ALA A 522 -9.19 10.46 -14.26
CA ALA A 522 -8.18 10.43 -15.32
C ALA A 522 -7.71 9.01 -15.67
N LYS A 523 -7.63 8.08 -14.71
CA LYS A 523 -6.99 6.77 -14.87
C LYS A 523 -7.95 5.59 -14.91
N VAL A 524 -9.10 5.67 -14.23
CA VAL A 524 -10.10 4.60 -14.18
C VAL A 524 -11.23 4.90 -15.14
N VAL A 525 -11.85 6.07 -15.03
CA VAL A 525 -12.98 6.42 -15.92
C VAL A 525 -12.48 6.68 -17.34
N SER A 526 -11.36 7.39 -17.50
CA SER A 526 -10.61 7.49 -18.77
C SER A 526 -11.47 7.81 -20.01
N GLY A 527 -12.47 8.69 -19.87
CA GLY A 527 -13.36 9.10 -20.97
C GLY A 527 -14.65 8.28 -21.10
N SER A 528 -14.86 7.23 -20.29
CA SER A 528 -16.16 6.57 -20.19
C SER A 528 -17.25 7.55 -19.77
N GLU A 529 -18.45 7.34 -20.29
CA GLU A 529 -19.63 8.14 -19.96
C GLU A 529 -20.00 7.96 -18.48
N ILE A 530 -20.04 9.05 -17.71
CA ILE A 530 -20.58 9.03 -16.35
C ILE A 530 -22.06 9.43 -16.41
N LYS A 531 -22.94 8.51 -16.00
CA LYS A 531 -24.39 8.71 -15.96
C LYS A 531 -24.78 9.84 -14.99
N GLU A 532 -25.99 10.35 -15.15
CA GLU A 532 -26.53 11.43 -14.30
C GLU A 532 -26.56 11.03 -12.83
N LYS A 533 -27.04 9.82 -12.54
CA LYS A 533 -27.02 9.22 -11.20
C LYS A 533 -25.68 8.53 -10.98
N VAL A 534 -24.93 8.98 -9.98
CA VAL A 534 -23.66 8.39 -9.56
C VAL A 534 -23.80 7.83 -8.16
N VAL A 535 -23.48 6.55 -8.00
CA VAL A 535 -23.46 5.86 -6.72
C VAL A 535 -22.00 5.67 -6.30
N PHE A 536 -21.63 6.11 -5.10
CA PHE A 536 -20.30 5.87 -4.55
C PHE A 536 -20.36 4.79 -3.47
N GLN A 537 -19.60 3.71 -3.66
CA GLN A 537 -19.55 2.56 -2.76
C GLN A 537 -18.11 2.25 -2.30
N GLY A 538 -17.99 1.23 -1.44
CA GLY A 538 -16.76 0.88 -0.75
C GLY A 538 -16.65 1.55 0.62
N ALA A 539 -15.67 1.12 1.43
CA ALA A 539 -15.47 1.68 2.77
C ALA A 539 -15.08 3.17 2.74
N THR A 540 -14.42 3.61 1.68
CA THR A 540 -14.07 5.01 1.43
C THR A 540 -15.29 5.93 1.27
N ALA A 541 -16.48 5.38 0.97
CA ALA A 541 -17.70 6.17 0.92
C ALA A 541 -18.17 6.67 2.30
N PHE A 542 -17.63 6.13 3.40
CA PHE A 542 -17.79 6.72 4.73
C PHE A 542 -17.01 8.02 4.92
N ASN A 543 -15.95 8.23 4.14
CA ASN A 543 -15.18 9.47 4.16
C ASN A 543 -15.97 10.56 3.41
N LEU A 544 -16.70 11.38 4.15
CA LEU A 544 -17.53 12.44 3.57
C LEU A 544 -16.70 13.52 2.84
N GLY A 545 -15.43 13.70 3.22
CA GLY A 545 -14.48 14.52 2.46
C GLY A 545 -14.24 13.97 1.05
N GLN A 546 -14.15 12.65 0.90
CA GLN A 546 -14.02 12.01 -0.41
C GLN A 546 -15.31 12.09 -1.24
N VAL A 547 -16.48 11.97 -0.60
CA VAL A 547 -17.79 12.21 -1.24
C VAL A 547 -17.85 13.65 -1.76
N ALA A 548 -17.45 14.62 -0.93
CA ALA A 548 -17.42 16.02 -1.29
C ALA A 548 -16.41 16.32 -2.40
N ALA A 549 -15.24 15.68 -2.39
CA ALA A 549 -14.27 15.80 -3.47
C ALA A 549 -14.81 15.27 -4.81
N LEU A 550 -15.52 14.13 -4.80
CA LEU A 550 -16.20 13.62 -5.99
C LEU A 550 -17.28 14.58 -6.49
N GLU A 551 -18.13 15.12 -5.60
CA GLU A 551 -19.14 16.12 -5.96
C GLU A 551 -18.49 17.40 -6.53
N THR A 552 -17.39 17.85 -5.93
CA THR A 552 -16.63 19.04 -6.36
C THR A 552 -16.08 18.86 -7.77
N VAL A 553 -15.43 17.73 -8.04
CA VAL A 553 -14.78 17.48 -9.35
C VAL A 553 -15.80 17.13 -10.43
N LEU A 554 -16.91 16.47 -10.10
CA LEU A 554 -17.94 16.07 -11.08
C LEU A 554 -19.05 17.11 -11.29
N GLY A 555 -19.21 18.08 -10.38
CA GLY A 555 -20.27 19.10 -10.41
C GLY A 555 -21.69 18.56 -10.17
N ARG A 556 -21.84 17.28 -9.80
CA ARG A 556 -23.12 16.57 -9.62
C ARG A 556 -23.17 15.83 -8.29
N GLY A 557 -24.38 15.59 -7.77
CA GLY A 557 -24.58 14.93 -6.49
C GLY A 557 -24.21 13.44 -6.54
N ILE A 558 -23.65 12.95 -5.44
CA ILE A 558 -23.26 11.55 -5.25
C ILE A 558 -24.26 10.86 -4.32
N VAL A 559 -24.71 9.67 -4.69
CA VAL A 559 -25.54 8.82 -3.82
C VAL A 559 -24.65 7.83 -3.10
N VAL A 560 -24.64 7.87 -1.77
CA VAL A 560 -23.98 6.84 -0.95
C VAL A 560 -25.05 5.88 -0.42
N PRO A 561 -24.98 4.57 -0.75
CA PRO A 561 -25.96 3.58 -0.29
C PRO A 561 -25.84 3.35 1.23
N PRO A 562 -26.84 2.71 1.89
CA PRO A 562 -26.85 2.57 3.35
C PRO A 562 -25.71 1.70 3.91
N TRP A 563 -25.23 0.72 3.14
CA TRP A 563 -24.14 -0.17 3.54
C TRP A 563 -23.04 -0.24 2.47
N PRO A 564 -22.34 0.87 2.20
CA PRO A 564 -21.47 0.98 1.02
C PRO A 564 -20.27 0.04 1.08
N HIS A 565 -19.80 -0.29 2.28
CA HIS A 565 -18.67 -1.18 2.55
C HIS A 565 -18.93 -2.68 2.31
N ILE A 566 -20.18 -3.14 2.17
CA ILE A 566 -20.53 -4.58 2.03
C ILE A 566 -21.35 -4.88 0.77
N THR A 567 -21.44 -3.96 -0.19
CA THR A 567 -22.29 -4.12 -1.38
C THR A 567 -21.90 -5.34 -2.22
N GLY A 568 -20.61 -5.65 -2.33
CA GLY A 568 -20.13 -6.88 -2.97
C GLY A 568 -20.65 -8.15 -2.28
N ALA A 569 -20.62 -8.20 -0.95
CA ALA A 569 -21.17 -9.32 -0.19
C ALA A 569 -22.70 -9.42 -0.35
N ILE A 570 -23.43 -8.30 -0.30
CA ILE A 570 -24.88 -8.28 -0.56
C ILE A 570 -25.18 -8.84 -1.96
N GLY A 571 -24.40 -8.46 -2.96
CA GLY A 571 -24.54 -8.93 -4.32
C GLY A 571 -24.28 -10.42 -4.51
N ALA A 572 -23.22 -10.95 -3.90
CA ALA A 572 -22.94 -12.38 -3.92
C ALA A 572 -24.07 -13.17 -3.22
N ALA A 573 -24.58 -12.65 -2.10
CA ALA A 573 -25.72 -13.22 -1.38
C ALA A 573 -27.00 -13.24 -2.24
N LYS A 574 -27.26 -12.13 -2.94
CA LYS A 574 -28.39 -11.96 -3.86
C LYS A 574 -28.32 -12.96 -5.01
N TYR A 575 -27.16 -13.10 -5.64
CA TYR A 575 -26.97 -14.04 -6.73
C TYR A 575 -27.20 -15.49 -6.28
N ALA A 576 -26.62 -15.88 -5.14
CA ALA A 576 -26.82 -17.21 -4.57
C ALA A 576 -28.29 -17.47 -4.20
N HIS A 577 -28.96 -16.49 -3.60
CA HIS A 577 -30.38 -16.58 -3.27
C HIS A 577 -31.27 -16.75 -4.51
N ASP A 578 -31.07 -15.94 -5.56
CA ASP A 578 -31.86 -16.00 -6.80
C ASP A 578 -31.65 -17.33 -7.55
N THR A 579 -30.49 -17.97 -7.39
CA THR A 579 -30.11 -19.25 -8.03
C THR A 579 -29.97 -20.39 -7.02
N SER A 580 -30.79 -20.36 -5.97
CA SER A 580 -30.73 -21.26 -4.80
C SER A 580 -30.91 -22.76 -5.12
N ASN A 581 -31.45 -23.09 -6.29
CA ASN A 581 -31.56 -24.45 -6.81
C ASN A 581 -30.20 -25.07 -7.18
N LEU A 582 -29.18 -24.25 -7.38
CA LEU A 582 -27.81 -24.67 -7.72
C LEU A 582 -26.87 -24.58 -6.51
N GLY A 583 -27.35 -24.13 -5.35
CA GLY A 583 -26.50 -23.68 -4.24
C GLY A 583 -26.20 -24.73 -3.19
N GLY A 584 -24.98 -24.66 -2.66
CA GLY A 584 -24.53 -25.34 -1.44
C GLY A 584 -24.11 -24.33 -0.37
N PHE A 585 -24.09 -24.78 0.87
CA PHE A 585 -23.46 -24.10 1.99
C PHE A 585 -23.09 -25.14 3.05
N ARG A 586 -21.84 -25.11 3.52
CA ARG A 586 -21.45 -25.84 4.73
C ARG A 586 -22.02 -25.08 5.91
N GLU A 587 -22.93 -25.70 6.65
CA GLU A 587 -23.60 -25.11 7.82
C GLU A 587 -22.66 -24.32 8.73
N PHE A 588 -23.15 -23.23 9.33
CA PHE A 588 -22.39 -22.33 10.20
C PHE A 588 -21.53 -23.06 11.24
N LYS A 589 -22.15 -23.99 12.01
CA LYS A 589 -21.46 -24.74 13.07
C LYS A 589 -20.33 -25.65 12.57
N LYS A 590 -20.42 -26.13 11.33
CA LYS A 590 -19.38 -26.95 10.69
C LYS A 590 -18.19 -26.08 10.27
N ILE A 591 -18.46 -24.86 9.78
CA ILE A 591 -17.41 -23.89 9.44
C ILE A 591 -16.64 -23.44 10.67
N SER A 592 -17.33 -23.17 11.80
CA SER A 592 -16.68 -22.69 13.03
C SER A 592 -15.62 -23.67 13.58
N ASN A 593 -15.79 -24.97 13.36
CA ASN A 593 -14.90 -26.03 13.85
C ASN A 593 -14.09 -26.70 12.74
N LEU A 594 -14.01 -26.05 11.58
CA LEU A 594 -13.40 -26.63 10.39
C LEU A 594 -11.90 -26.79 10.58
N LYS A 595 -11.40 -28.03 10.47
CA LYS A 595 -9.96 -28.28 10.34
C LYS A 595 -9.59 -28.22 8.87
N TYR A 596 -8.71 -27.29 8.53
CA TYR A 596 -8.20 -27.11 7.18
C TYR A 596 -6.68 -26.99 7.19
N ASN A 597 -6.05 -27.34 6.08
CA ASN A 597 -4.64 -27.07 5.82
C ASN A 597 -4.54 -26.28 4.52
N VAL A 598 -3.95 -25.09 4.58
CA VAL A 598 -3.67 -24.27 3.39
C VAL A 598 -2.18 -24.00 3.38
N GLY A 599 -1.52 -24.34 2.28
CA GLY A 599 -0.09 -24.20 2.19
C GLY A 599 0.46 -24.29 0.77
N PRO A 600 1.74 -23.95 0.59
CA PRO A 600 2.39 -24.01 -0.71
C PRO A 600 2.41 -25.44 -1.24
N TYR A 601 2.18 -25.58 -2.53
CA TYR A 601 2.24 -26.85 -3.24
C TYR A 601 3.32 -26.80 -4.33
N GLU A 602 4.16 -27.81 -4.37
CA GLU A 602 5.26 -27.87 -5.33
C GLU A 602 4.78 -28.44 -6.68
N CYS A 603 4.89 -27.62 -7.74
CA CYS A 603 4.52 -28.06 -9.08
C CYS A 603 5.45 -29.19 -9.54
N ILE A 604 4.85 -30.30 -10.00
CA ILE A 604 5.59 -31.45 -10.51
C ILE A 604 6.38 -31.15 -11.79
N ASN A 605 6.05 -30.07 -12.51
CA ASN A 605 6.69 -29.71 -13.77
C ASN A 605 7.60 -28.50 -13.63
N LYS A 606 8.78 -28.74 -13.06
CA LYS A 606 9.79 -27.71 -12.80
C LYS A 606 10.40 -27.10 -14.07
N GLY A 607 10.23 -27.72 -15.24
CA GLY A 607 10.82 -27.27 -16.51
C GLY A 607 9.95 -26.36 -17.38
N CYS A 608 8.71 -26.05 -16.98
CA CYS A 608 7.76 -25.35 -17.87
C CYS A 608 7.89 -23.82 -17.93
N GLY A 609 8.88 -23.23 -17.25
CA GLY A 609 9.13 -21.78 -17.24
C GLY A 609 8.02 -20.92 -16.62
N ASN A 610 6.94 -21.52 -16.10
CA ASN A 610 5.81 -20.78 -15.54
C ASN A 610 6.07 -20.28 -14.12
N ASP A 611 7.02 -20.90 -13.40
CA ASP A 611 7.37 -20.60 -12.00
C ASP A 611 6.15 -20.32 -11.11
N CYS A 612 5.15 -21.19 -11.20
CA CYS A 612 3.88 -21.04 -10.50
C CYS A 612 4.10 -21.10 -8.98
N ASN A 613 3.56 -20.12 -8.25
CA ASN A 613 3.35 -20.23 -6.81
C ASN A 613 1.96 -20.83 -6.58
N ILE A 614 1.90 -22.16 -6.44
CA ILE A 614 0.65 -22.91 -6.26
C ILE A 614 0.38 -23.04 -4.77
N THR A 615 -0.86 -22.83 -4.37
CA THR A 615 -1.34 -23.14 -3.02
C THR A 615 -2.36 -24.26 -3.10
N MET A 616 -2.23 -25.21 -2.18
CA MET A 616 -3.21 -26.27 -1.96
C MET A 616 -3.96 -25.98 -0.67
N ALA A 617 -5.28 -26.04 -0.74
CA ALA A 617 -6.19 -26.04 0.39
C ALA A 617 -6.81 -27.43 0.55
N LYS A 618 -6.80 -27.97 1.76
CA LYS A 618 -7.31 -29.30 2.10
C LYS A 618 -8.29 -29.25 3.26
N ILE A 619 -9.46 -29.85 3.09
CA ILE A 619 -10.48 -30.06 4.12
C ILE A 619 -10.83 -31.55 4.13
N GLY A 620 -10.46 -32.28 5.18
CA GLY A 620 -10.58 -33.74 5.17
C GLY A 620 -9.83 -34.34 3.98
N ASP A 621 -10.56 -35.03 3.10
CA ASP A 621 -10.03 -35.61 1.86
C ASP A 621 -10.21 -34.72 0.62
N GLU A 622 -10.92 -33.59 0.74
CA GLU A 622 -11.12 -32.65 -0.36
C GLU A 622 -9.90 -31.75 -0.52
N GLU A 623 -9.39 -31.67 -1.75
CA GLU A 623 -8.26 -30.79 -2.11
C GLU A 623 -8.69 -29.78 -3.18
N PHE A 624 -8.19 -28.56 -3.04
CA PHE A 624 -8.40 -27.46 -3.95
C PHE A 624 -7.07 -26.73 -4.22
N TYR A 625 -6.81 -26.41 -5.48
CA TYR A 625 -5.54 -25.84 -5.92
C TYR A 625 -5.76 -24.48 -6.56
N ILE A 626 -4.88 -23.52 -6.25
CA ILE A 626 -4.92 -22.14 -6.75
C ILE A 626 -3.53 -21.71 -7.19
N GLY A 627 -3.43 -20.93 -8.28
CA GLY A 627 -2.19 -20.24 -8.66
C GLY A 627 -1.38 -20.92 -9.75
N ASP A 628 -1.88 -22.02 -10.32
CA ASP A 628 -1.26 -22.69 -11.46
C ASP A 628 -1.65 -22.05 -12.81
N ARG A 629 -0.66 -21.50 -13.51
CA ARG A 629 -0.88 -20.84 -14.81
C ARG A 629 -1.37 -21.77 -15.90
N CYS A 630 -0.93 -23.03 -15.85
CA CYS A 630 -1.32 -24.05 -16.83
C CYS A 630 -2.65 -24.74 -16.52
N GLN A 631 -3.31 -24.36 -15.41
CA GLN A 631 -4.57 -24.96 -14.95
C GLN A 631 -4.52 -26.48 -14.78
N ARG A 632 -3.32 -27.08 -14.61
CA ARG A 632 -3.14 -28.52 -14.42
C ARG A 632 -3.85 -29.04 -13.16
N TYR A 633 -3.91 -28.22 -12.12
CA TYR A 633 -4.42 -28.56 -10.80
C TYR A 633 -5.76 -27.88 -10.52
N SER A 634 -5.91 -26.60 -10.89
CA SER A 634 -7.13 -25.84 -10.62
C SER A 634 -8.30 -26.25 -11.53
N ALA A 635 -8.04 -26.79 -12.72
CA ALA A 635 -9.09 -27.38 -13.54
C ALA A 635 -9.41 -28.79 -13.02
N LYS A 636 -10.57 -28.97 -12.38
CA LYS A 636 -11.19 -30.30 -12.36
C LYS A 636 -11.52 -30.66 -13.81
N LYS A 637 -11.11 -31.86 -14.26
CA LYS A 637 -11.52 -32.42 -15.54
C LYS A 637 -13.05 -32.38 -15.62
N ASP A 638 -13.61 -31.38 -16.29
CA ASP A 638 -14.95 -31.54 -16.84
C ASP A 638 -14.81 -32.67 -17.87
N GLU A 639 -15.30 -33.86 -17.54
CA GLU A 639 -15.30 -35.03 -18.43
C GLU A 639 -16.20 -34.84 -19.66
N LYS A 640 -16.62 -33.62 -19.98
CA LYS A 640 -17.03 -33.30 -21.35
C LYS A 640 -15.78 -33.25 -22.20
N LYS A 641 -15.36 -34.42 -22.70
CA LYS A 641 -14.54 -34.57 -23.90
C LYS A 641 -15.28 -33.93 -25.07
N ILE A 642 -15.31 -32.60 -25.13
CA ILE A 642 -15.51 -31.91 -26.39
C ILE A 642 -14.21 -32.16 -27.13
N LYS A 643 -14.18 -33.14 -28.02
CA LYS A 643 -13.12 -33.23 -29.03
C LYS A 643 -13.34 -32.00 -29.92
N PRO A 644 -12.51 -30.95 -29.86
CA PRO A 644 -12.63 -29.88 -30.83
C PRO A 644 -12.46 -30.49 -32.23
N PRO A 645 -13.22 -30.04 -33.25
CA PRO A 645 -13.01 -30.50 -34.61
C PRO A 645 -11.55 -30.27 -35.00
N ASN A 646 -10.96 -31.26 -35.68
CA ASN A 646 -9.59 -31.14 -36.14
C ASN A 646 -9.59 -30.22 -37.38
N LEU A 647 -9.51 -28.92 -37.13
CA LEU A 647 -9.55 -27.87 -38.17
C LEU A 647 -8.43 -28.02 -39.21
N PHE A 648 -7.31 -28.67 -38.86
CA PHE A 648 -6.26 -29.00 -39.84
C PHE A 648 -6.73 -30.06 -40.83
N LYS A 649 -7.43 -31.09 -40.35
CA LYS A 649 -7.98 -32.15 -41.20
C LYS A 649 -9.15 -31.64 -42.05
N GLU A 650 -9.98 -30.75 -41.51
CA GLU A 650 -11.02 -30.04 -42.27
C GLU A 650 -10.43 -29.13 -43.35
N ARG A 651 -9.43 -28.32 -43.00
CA ARG A 651 -8.71 -27.49 -43.98
C ARG A 651 -8.09 -28.33 -45.08
N GLN A 652 -7.43 -29.43 -44.73
CA GLN A 652 -6.82 -30.33 -45.73
C GLN A 652 -7.88 -30.92 -46.66
N LYS A 653 -9.04 -31.33 -46.11
CA LYS A 653 -10.15 -31.84 -46.92
C LYS A 653 -10.73 -30.76 -47.84
N ILE A 654 -10.90 -29.53 -47.37
CA ILE A 654 -11.33 -28.39 -48.21
C ILE A 654 -10.32 -28.12 -49.33
N MET A 655 -9.02 -28.22 -49.04
CA MET A 655 -7.97 -28.05 -50.06
C MET A 655 -7.96 -29.19 -51.08
N GLU A 656 -8.19 -30.43 -50.64
CA GLU A 656 -8.29 -31.61 -51.51
C GLU A 656 -9.56 -31.56 -52.39
N ASP A 657 -10.69 -31.11 -51.82
CA ASP A 657 -11.97 -30.97 -52.54
C ASP A 657 -11.96 -29.77 -53.51
N ALA A 658 -11.17 -28.72 -53.25
CA ALA A 658 -10.98 -27.60 -54.17
C ALA A 658 -10.04 -27.92 -55.35
N CYS A 659 -9.30 -29.03 -55.27
CA CYS A 659 -8.41 -29.52 -56.33
C CYS A 659 -9.07 -30.61 -57.22
N LYS A 660 -10.32 -31.00 -56.94
CA LYS A 660 -11.16 -31.83 -57.80
C LYS A 660 -12.14 -30.94 -58.56
#